data_AF-A0A2V7U0Z5-F1
#
_entry.id   AF-A0A2V7U0Z5-F1
#
_cell.length_a   1.000
_cell.length_b   1.000
_cell.length_c   1.000
_cell.angle_alpha   90.00
_cell.angle_beta   90.00
_cell.angle_gamma   90.00
#
_symmetry.space_group_name_H-M   'P 1'
#
loop_
_entity.id
_entity.type
_entity.pdbx_description
1 polymer ?
#
loop_
_entity_poly.entity_id
_entity_poly.type
_entity_poly.pdbx_seq_one_letter_code
_entity_poly.pdbx_strand_id
1 'polypeptide(L)'
;MSKHTNRLADATSPYLLQHAHNPVDWFPWGEEALARARDEGKPILLSIGYSACHWCHVMERESFEDEAIAELMNRHFVSIKVDREERPDLDDVYMAATLAMNQGQGGWPMTVFLTPEQEPFYAGTYFPPEDRWGRPGFSTLLKRIAERWEKDRESIKDQAAQLAAYLRENAQAAPGGAVGEEALRQAAEQLGSDFDERWGGFGPAPKFPPSGGLSLLLRVHRRFGDERALAMVRKTLEAMARGGMYDQVGGGFARYSTDVRWLVPHFEKMLYDNAQLARAYLEGYQVTGDDLHRRIATETLDYVRREMTDPAGGFHSATDADSEGEEGKFFVWTPAEVRAALGPGGEELARRLCAYYDITDAGNWEAKSIPNTPRTAEAVARELGIDAGELERSLADARARLYEARKKRVPPALDDKVLTAWNGLMISAFAEGFRVLDDRRYLEAAKRAADFLLSTLRRPDGRLLRTWRAGRAHLDAYLEDYAFFAEALVDLYEAGGEARYLEGAVALAERIRQDFAAEEGGFFSTARGHEPLIVRPREGHDGAIPSANAAAAMALARLSYHLDRPDLREDASRAIRAWGKPIARQPRSFAKSLAVVDFLLEGPVELALIGAPGEAGFDALRRDLGRRYLPNRIVAQHDPSTGGAGTPLLRGKPLVGGRAALYVCRGYACQRPVTDVAAVDAVLTSPAAAGTAHESAPAAIGESRMAGAATTEATSAYARRQRAGESGYGPLGRTGLVGSRVGFGGYRVDDETPEHREALRRALLSGCNLVDTSTNYADGGSETLIGEVLADLVRQGRLRREEVVIVSKIGYAQGANLELARRREKEGRPFPEMVKYGEGVWHCIHPEFLADQLPRSLARLQLETLDACLLHNPEYYLSDAHERSEGKLERRREEFYRRLQEAFAWLEGEVAAGRLRAYGVSSNTCTRPADDAEFTSLTRMLAAAEAAGGSGHHFRVLQLPMNVVESGAALEKNNGPDENQTVLEHAAERGVAVLVNRPLNAIVGEGMLRLASVAAGAQEIEVEAQLAIVAALEDEFRRDIASRLETSESSLPPENLFRWSADLQGAANHIRGIEHWQALESQRILPRLMQVVRVLDQGLNGRIGEAWQAWRSRYLPELQKLLGELRRQAAVKSEQATAGIAASPARHSGSWRARRA
;
A
#
# COMPACT_ATOMS: atom_id res chain seq x y z
N MET A 1 13.47 -21.57 -49.25
CA MET A 1 12.86 -22.48 -48.26
C MET A 1 13.66 -22.33 -46.99
N SER A 2 13.01 -22.11 -45.83
CA SER A 2 13.72 -22.08 -44.55
C SER A 2 14.36 -23.45 -44.30
N LYS A 3 15.54 -23.47 -43.66
CA LYS A 3 16.30 -24.71 -43.40
C LYS A 3 15.63 -25.54 -42.30
N HIS A 4 14.94 -24.88 -41.38
CA HIS A 4 14.26 -25.46 -40.22
C HIS A 4 12.85 -24.87 -40.06
N THR A 5 11.93 -25.66 -39.51
CA THR A 5 10.58 -25.22 -39.09
C THR A 5 10.17 -26.04 -37.87
N ASN A 6 9.83 -25.37 -36.77
CA ASN A 6 9.38 -25.98 -35.52
C ASN A 6 7.87 -25.73 -35.29
N ARG A 7 7.37 -26.15 -34.12
CA ARG A 7 5.93 -26.10 -33.78
C ARG A 7 5.36 -24.70 -33.61
N LEU A 8 6.22 -23.68 -33.41
CA LEU A 8 5.74 -22.31 -33.29
C LEU A 8 5.19 -21.75 -34.61
N ALA A 9 5.40 -22.42 -35.74
CA ALA A 9 4.82 -22.04 -37.03
C ALA A 9 3.27 -22.03 -37.03
N ASP A 10 2.64 -22.78 -36.11
CA ASP A 10 1.18 -22.83 -35.94
C ASP A 10 0.65 -21.85 -34.86
N ALA A 11 1.55 -21.10 -34.22
CA ALA A 11 1.19 -20.08 -33.24
C ALA A 11 0.57 -18.85 -33.92
N THR A 12 -0.16 -18.04 -33.15
CA THR A 12 -0.66 -16.75 -33.66
C THR A 12 0.20 -15.57 -33.21
N SER A 13 0.87 -15.68 -32.05
CA SER A 13 1.75 -14.66 -31.51
C SER A 13 2.85 -14.26 -32.50
N PRO A 14 3.01 -12.96 -32.83
CA PRO A 14 4.16 -12.47 -33.59
C PRO A 14 5.49 -12.85 -32.94
N TYR A 15 5.60 -12.77 -31.60
CA TYR A 15 6.81 -13.18 -30.89
C TYR A 15 7.13 -14.66 -31.08
N LEU A 16 6.16 -15.55 -30.95
CA LEU A 16 6.40 -16.99 -31.17
C LEU A 16 6.72 -17.29 -32.64
N LEU A 17 6.04 -16.62 -33.57
CA LEU A 17 6.26 -16.77 -35.01
C LEU A 17 7.65 -16.31 -35.45
N GLN A 18 8.24 -15.29 -34.79
CA GLN A 18 9.63 -14.88 -35.02
C GLN A 18 10.60 -16.07 -34.83
N HIS A 19 10.32 -16.94 -33.86
CA HIS A 19 11.16 -18.10 -33.55
C HIS A 19 10.81 -19.40 -34.30
N ALA A 20 9.82 -19.37 -35.20
CA ALA A 20 9.29 -20.57 -35.87
C ALA A 20 10.28 -21.30 -36.77
N HIS A 21 11.34 -20.60 -37.21
CA HIS A 21 12.35 -21.12 -38.13
C HIS A 21 13.74 -21.26 -37.51
N ASN A 22 13.85 -21.11 -36.19
CA ASN A 22 15.10 -21.32 -35.47
C ASN A 22 15.48 -22.82 -35.48
N PRO A 23 16.78 -23.16 -35.49
CA PRO A 23 17.25 -24.55 -35.41
C PRO A 23 16.88 -25.26 -34.09
N VAL A 24 16.53 -24.50 -33.05
CA VAL A 24 15.96 -25.04 -31.81
C VAL A 24 14.55 -25.61 -32.06
N ASP A 25 14.28 -26.83 -31.59
CA ASP A 25 12.97 -27.49 -31.61
C ASP A 25 12.06 -26.88 -30.53
N TRP A 26 11.64 -25.63 -30.76
CA TRP A 26 10.78 -24.90 -29.84
C TRP A 26 9.37 -25.49 -29.78
N PHE A 27 8.88 -25.61 -28.55
CA PHE A 27 7.49 -25.88 -28.24
C PHE A 27 6.78 -24.61 -27.74
N PRO A 28 5.50 -24.40 -28.08
CA PRO A 28 4.66 -23.53 -27.27
C PRO A 28 4.41 -24.20 -25.91
N TRP A 29 4.09 -23.40 -24.88
CA TRP A 29 3.67 -23.98 -23.60
C TRP A 29 2.33 -24.73 -23.77
N GLY A 30 2.30 -25.99 -23.33
CA GLY A 30 1.09 -26.82 -23.35
C GLY A 30 1.39 -28.29 -23.11
N GLU A 31 0.32 -29.10 -23.10
CA GLU A 31 0.41 -30.51 -22.69
C GLU A 31 1.37 -31.34 -23.53
N GLU A 32 1.53 -31.05 -24.82
CA GLU A 32 2.50 -31.77 -25.68
C GLU A 32 3.93 -31.64 -25.16
N ALA A 33 4.36 -30.42 -24.83
CA ALA A 33 5.72 -30.14 -24.34
C ALA A 33 5.91 -30.70 -22.93
N LEU A 34 4.91 -30.51 -22.07
CA LEU A 34 4.95 -30.94 -20.68
C LEU A 34 4.93 -32.47 -20.55
N ALA A 35 4.12 -33.17 -21.34
CA ALA A 35 4.11 -34.63 -21.40
C ALA A 35 5.44 -35.17 -21.93
N ARG A 36 6.00 -34.56 -22.99
CA ARG A 36 7.30 -34.94 -23.52
C ARG A 36 8.42 -34.82 -22.48
N ALA A 37 8.44 -33.73 -21.70
CA ALA A 37 9.43 -33.54 -20.64
C ALA A 37 9.34 -34.64 -19.57
N ARG A 38 8.11 -35.03 -19.19
CA ARG A 38 7.84 -36.12 -18.23
C ARG A 38 8.25 -37.48 -18.79
N ASP A 39 7.82 -37.81 -20.01
CA ASP A 39 8.05 -39.11 -20.65
C ASP A 39 9.55 -39.33 -20.95
N GLU A 40 10.27 -38.30 -21.38
CA GLU A 40 11.70 -38.36 -21.63
C GLU A 40 12.56 -38.15 -20.37
N GLY A 41 11.97 -37.71 -19.25
CA GLY A 41 12.68 -37.39 -18.02
C GLY A 41 13.71 -36.26 -18.18
N LYS A 42 13.46 -35.33 -19.11
CA LYS A 42 14.34 -34.21 -19.46
C LYS A 42 13.90 -32.91 -18.78
N PRO A 43 14.84 -32.05 -18.35
CA PRO A 43 14.50 -30.74 -17.83
C PRO A 43 13.91 -29.87 -18.94
N ILE A 44 13.06 -28.92 -18.54
CA ILE A 44 12.48 -27.91 -19.43
C ILE A 44 13.42 -26.71 -19.45
N LEU A 45 13.70 -26.19 -20.63
CA LEU A 45 14.31 -24.88 -20.82
C LEU A 45 13.20 -23.93 -21.26
N LEU A 46 12.73 -23.08 -20.34
CA LEU A 46 11.68 -22.11 -20.56
C LEU A 46 12.29 -20.75 -20.91
N SER A 47 11.92 -20.20 -22.06
CA SER A 47 12.28 -18.85 -22.47
C SER A 47 11.03 -17.98 -22.63
N ILE A 48 10.91 -16.94 -21.81
CA ILE A 48 9.78 -15.99 -21.81
C ILE A 48 10.25 -14.63 -22.34
N GLY A 49 9.46 -14.02 -23.23
CA GLY A 49 9.69 -12.67 -23.78
C GLY A 49 8.45 -12.13 -24.50
N TYR A 50 8.64 -11.11 -25.34
CA TYR A 50 7.59 -10.46 -26.14
C TYR A 50 8.22 -9.83 -27.40
N SER A 51 7.38 -9.48 -28.37
CA SER A 51 7.80 -9.14 -29.74
C SER A 51 8.66 -7.88 -29.86
N ALA A 52 8.40 -6.86 -29.04
CA ALA A 52 9.13 -5.58 -29.03
C ALA A 52 10.40 -5.58 -28.15
N CYS A 53 10.74 -6.73 -27.54
CA CYS A 53 11.88 -6.84 -26.63
C CYS A 53 13.23 -6.90 -27.37
N HIS A 54 13.99 -5.80 -27.36
CA HIS A 54 15.32 -5.74 -28.00
C HIS A 54 16.27 -6.87 -27.57
N TRP A 55 16.47 -7.08 -26.26
CA TRP A 55 17.37 -8.13 -25.77
C TRP A 55 16.90 -9.55 -26.11
N CYS A 56 15.60 -9.74 -26.37
CA CYS A 56 15.07 -11.01 -26.83
C CYS A 56 15.51 -11.29 -28.27
N HIS A 57 15.52 -10.27 -29.15
CA HIS A 57 16.07 -10.37 -30.51
C HIS A 57 17.60 -10.51 -30.53
N VAL A 58 18.30 -9.88 -29.60
CA VAL A 58 19.76 -10.08 -29.45
C VAL A 58 20.05 -11.53 -29.05
N MET A 59 19.35 -12.06 -28.05
CA MET A 59 19.54 -13.45 -27.63
C MET A 59 19.15 -14.46 -28.72
N GLU A 60 18.12 -14.15 -29.51
CA GLU A 60 17.78 -14.96 -30.69
C GLU A 60 18.93 -15.03 -31.69
N ARG A 61 19.36 -13.87 -32.20
CA ARG A 61 20.39 -13.77 -33.24
C ARG A 61 21.72 -14.39 -32.80
N GLU A 62 22.10 -14.17 -31.54
CA GLU A 62 23.39 -14.62 -31.04
C GLU A 62 23.40 -16.07 -30.55
N SER A 63 22.27 -16.60 -30.08
CA SER A 63 22.23 -17.92 -29.42
C SER A 63 21.20 -18.90 -29.99
N PHE A 64 19.97 -18.48 -30.27
CA PHE A 64 18.93 -19.41 -30.74
C PHE A 64 19.03 -19.74 -32.24
N GLU A 65 19.67 -18.89 -33.03
CA GLU A 65 19.99 -19.13 -34.44
C GLU A 65 21.30 -19.94 -34.64
N ASP A 66 22.13 -20.05 -33.60
CA ASP A 66 23.39 -20.81 -33.65
C ASP A 66 23.10 -22.33 -33.63
N GLU A 67 23.50 -23.03 -34.70
CA GLU A 67 23.25 -24.47 -34.88
C GLU A 67 23.90 -25.34 -33.79
N ALA A 68 25.06 -24.95 -33.27
CA ALA A 68 25.77 -25.73 -32.25
C ALA A 68 25.12 -25.57 -30.87
N ILE A 69 24.67 -24.36 -30.53
CA ILE A 69 23.88 -24.12 -29.31
C ILE A 69 22.51 -24.81 -29.42
N ALA A 70 21.85 -24.72 -30.56
CA ALA A 70 20.57 -25.38 -30.80
C ALA A 70 20.65 -26.90 -30.68
N GLU A 71 21.74 -27.52 -31.17
CA GLU A 71 21.97 -28.96 -31.01
C GLU A 71 22.07 -29.35 -29.52
N LEU A 72 22.75 -28.54 -28.70
CA LEU A 72 22.84 -28.78 -27.25
C LEU A 72 21.47 -28.65 -26.58
N MET A 73 20.69 -27.64 -26.94
CA MET A 73 19.34 -27.44 -26.43
C MET A 73 18.43 -28.63 -26.77
N ASN A 74 18.37 -29.00 -28.05
CA ASN A 74 17.51 -30.08 -28.55
C ASN A 74 17.89 -31.46 -27.97
N ARG A 75 19.17 -31.68 -27.69
CA ARG A 75 19.65 -32.94 -27.11
C ARG A 75 19.24 -33.10 -25.65
N HIS A 76 19.41 -32.05 -24.85
CA HIS A 76 19.36 -32.15 -23.39
C HIS A 76 18.08 -31.63 -22.75
N PHE A 77 17.29 -30.80 -23.45
CA PHE A 77 16.15 -30.08 -22.87
C PHE A 77 14.91 -30.22 -23.75
N VAL A 78 13.73 -30.12 -23.12
CA VAL A 78 12.51 -29.73 -23.84
C VAL A 78 12.43 -28.21 -23.81
N SER A 79 12.65 -27.57 -24.96
CA SER A 79 12.75 -26.12 -25.07
C SER A 79 11.37 -25.52 -25.33
N ILE A 80 10.89 -24.69 -24.40
CA ILE A 80 9.57 -24.06 -24.46
C ILE A 80 9.72 -22.55 -24.60
N LYS A 81 9.01 -21.96 -25.57
CA LYS A 81 8.97 -20.52 -25.82
C LYS A 81 7.61 -19.96 -25.43
N VAL A 82 7.60 -18.87 -24.67
CA VAL A 82 6.37 -18.24 -24.16
C VAL A 82 6.37 -16.74 -24.43
N ASP A 83 5.24 -16.28 -24.96
CA ASP A 83 4.91 -14.86 -25.05
C ASP A 83 4.25 -14.41 -23.74
N ARG A 84 4.89 -13.50 -23.01
CA ARG A 84 4.37 -12.99 -21.73
C ARG A 84 3.05 -12.24 -21.87
N GLU A 85 2.77 -11.67 -23.04
CA GLU A 85 1.54 -10.90 -23.26
C GLU A 85 0.31 -11.81 -23.40
N GLU A 86 0.55 -13.03 -23.91
CA GLU A 86 -0.45 -14.10 -23.98
C GLU A 86 -0.54 -14.94 -22.71
N ARG A 87 0.57 -15.12 -21.99
CA ARG A 87 0.69 -15.94 -20.77
C ARG A 87 1.31 -15.17 -19.60
N PRO A 88 0.66 -14.10 -19.10
CA PRO A 88 1.15 -13.35 -17.94
C PRO A 88 1.22 -14.20 -16.67
N ASP A 89 0.40 -15.26 -16.56
CA ASP A 89 0.46 -16.22 -15.45
C ASP A 89 1.79 -16.95 -15.33
N LEU A 90 2.36 -17.38 -16.46
CA LEU A 90 3.68 -18.02 -16.48
C LEU A 90 4.78 -17.00 -16.19
N ASP A 91 4.66 -15.80 -16.76
CA ASP A 91 5.59 -14.71 -16.54
C ASP A 91 5.70 -14.34 -15.05
N ASP A 92 4.57 -14.13 -14.37
CA ASP A 92 4.51 -13.78 -12.95
C ASP A 92 5.17 -14.85 -12.07
N VAL A 93 4.81 -16.12 -12.29
CA VAL A 93 5.31 -17.25 -11.48
C VAL A 93 6.82 -17.40 -11.63
N TYR A 94 7.32 -17.35 -12.86
CA TYR A 94 8.74 -17.59 -13.12
C TYR A 94 9.60 -16.34 -12.95
N MET A 95 9.04 -15.13 -13.04
CA MET A 95 9.70 -13.91 -12.61
C MET A 95 9.88 -13.89 -11.10
N ALA A 96 8.85 -14.29 -10.32
CA ALA A 96 8.98 -14.43 -8.87
C ALA A 96 10.08 -15.43 -8.48
N ALA A 97 10.18 -16.56 -9.19
CA ALA A 97 11.27 -17.52 -9.02
C ALA A 97 12.64 -16.90 -9.36
N THR A 98 12.73 -16.17 -10.47
CA THR A 98 13.97 -15.51 -10.93
C THR A 98 14.46 -14.48 -9.90
N LEU A 99 13.56 -13.63 -9.41
CA LEU A 99 13.87 -12.64 -8.37
C LEU A 99 14.36 -13.31 -7.08
N ALA A 100 13.72 -14.42 -6.67
CA ALA A 100 14.11 -15.18 -5.50
C ALA A 100 15.51 -15.81 -5.65
N MET A 101 15.86 -16.30 -6.83
CA MET A 101 17.19 -16.88 -7.10
C MET A 101 18.29 -15.82 -7.27
N ASN A 102 17.96 -14.67 -7.86
CA ASN A 102 18.94 -13.67 -8.31
C ASN A 102 18.99 -12.41 -7.42
N GLN A 103 18.72 -12.56 -6.12
CA GLN A 103 18.84 -11.47 -5.14
C GLN A 103 18.01 -10.22 -5.52
N GLY A 104 16.81 -10.44 -6.06
CA GLY A 104 15.89 -9.37 -6.48
C GLY A 104 16.16 -8.82 -7.89
N GLN A 105 17.06 -9.42 -8.67
CA GLN A 105 17.27 -9.06 -10.08
C GLN A 105 16.45 -9.95 -11.02
N GLY A 106 15.82 -9.34 -12.02
CA GLY A 106 15.02 -10.02 -13.04
C GLY A 106 14.90 -9.19 -14.31
N GLY A 107 14.23 -9.72 -15.33
CA GLY A 107 14.02 -9.03 -16.60
C GLY A 107 13.87 -9.99 -17.78
N TRP A 108 13.60 -9.44 -18.96
CA TRP A 108 13.44 -10.18 -20.20
C TRP A 108 14.65 -9.95 -21.14
N PRO A 109 15.07 -10.96 -21.95
CA PRO A 109 14.51 -12.30 -22.05
C PRO A 109 14.74 -13.08 -20.75
N MET A 110 13.73 -13.83 -20.31
CA MET A 110 13.81 -14.63 -19.10
C MET A 110 14.07 -16.09 -19.47
N THR A 111 15.18 -16.65 -19.02
CA THR A 111 15.60 -18.04 -19.28
C THR A 111 15.59 -18.83 -17.98
N VAL A 112 14.71 -19.81 -17.87
CA VAL A 112 14.48 -20.60 -16.65
C VAL A 112 14.59 -22.08 -16.94
N PHE A 113 15.27 -22.82 -16.07
CA PHE A 113 15.37 -24.27 -16.15
C PHE A 113 14.47 -24.90 -15.10
N LEU A 114 13.58 -25.77 -15.55
CA LEU A 114 12.55 -26.41 -14.73
C LEU A 114 12.71 -27.92 -14.72
N THR A 115 12.25 -28.55 -13.64
CA THR A 115 11.99 -29.99 -13.62
C THR A 115 10.85 -30.34 -14.60
N PRO A 116 10.69 -31.63 -15.00
CA PRO A 116 9.50 -32.07 -15.74
C PRO A 116 8.17 -31.75 -15.04
N GLU A 117 8.20 -31.56 -13.73
CA GLU A 117 7.09 -31.15 -12.87
C GLU A 117 6.91 -29.61 -12.80
N GLN A 118 7.59 -28.85 -13.67
CA GLN A 118 7.51 -27.39 -13.83
C GLN A 118 8.16 -26.57 -12.71
N GLU A 119 8.86 -27.21 -11.77
CA GLU A 119 9.47 -26.54 -10.63
C GLU A 119 10.83 -25.91 -11.03
N PRO A 120 11.05 -24.61 -10.76
CA PRO A 120 12.28 -23.93 -11.18
C PRO A 120 13.46 -24.31 -10.29
N PHE A 121 14.62 -24.58 -10.90
CA PHE A 121 15.87 -24.82 -10.17
C PHE A 121 17.05 -23.94 -10.60
N TYR A 122 16.93 -23.24 -11.73
CA TYR A 122 17.90 -22.23 -12.16
C TYR A 122 17.23 -21.17 -13.04
N ALA A 123 17.63 -19.91 -12.92
CA ALA A 123 17.05 -18.82 -13.69
C ALA A 123 18.07 -17.71 -13.99
N GLY A 124 17.91 -17.05 -15.13
CA GLY A 124 18.65 -15.84 -15.49
C GLY A 124 17.97 -15.08 -16.62
N THR A 125 18.59 -13.99 -17.05
CA THR A 125 18.04 -13.15 -18.12
C THR A 125 18.73 -13.46 -19.45
N TYR A 126 19.52 -12.52 -19.99
CA TYR A 126 20.36 -12.72 -21.16
C TYR A 126 21.63 -13.51 -20.81
N PHE A 127 21.97 -14.47 -21.67
CA PHE A 127 23.24 -15.21 -21.62
C PHE A 127 23.98 -15.06 -22.96
N PRO A 128 25.25 -14.59 -22.97
CA PRO A 128 26.02 -14.49 -24.21
C PRO A 128 26.34 -15.89 -24.77
N PRO A 129 26.56 -16.04 -26.09
CA PRO A 129 26.85 -17.34 -26.69
C PRO A 129 28.15 -17.96 -26.16
N GLU A 130 29.16 -17.11 -25.90
CA GLU A 130 30.49 -17.49 -25.42
C GLU A 130 30.75 -16.96 -23.99
N ASP A 131 31.71 -17.58 -23.30
CA ASP A 131 32.18 -17.12 -21.99
C ASP A 131 32.74 -15.68 -22.09
N ARG A 132 32.07 -14.71 -21.48
CA ARG A 132 32.45 -13.30 -21.48
C ARG A 132 32.24 -12.65 -20.12
N TRP A 133 33.04 -11.61 -19.84
CA TRP A 133 32.94 -10.80 -18.60
C TRP A 133 33.01 -11.61 -17.29
N GLY A 134 33.75 -12.73 -17.28
CA GLY A 134 33.86 -13.59 -16.10
C GLY A 134 32.61 -14.42 -15.79
N ARG A 135 31.65 -14.50 -16.72
CA ARG A 135 30.44 -15.32 -16.63
C ARG A 135 30.47 -16.43 -17.70
N PRO A 136 29.96 -17.64 -17.39
CA PRO A 136 29.84 -18.70 -18.40
C PRO A 136 28.86 -18.26 -19.49
N GLY A 137 29.22 -18.53 -20.74
CA GLY A 137 28.34 -18.39 -21.89
C GLY A 137 27.27 -19.47 -21.90
N PHE A 138 26.29 -19.31 -22.78
CA PHE A 138 25.10 -20.15 -22.83
C PHE A 138 25.45 -21.61 -23.14
N SER A 139 26.41 -21.87 -24.05
CA SER A 139 26.90 -23.23 -24.34
C SER A 139 27.48 -23.93 -23.09
N THR A 140 28.31 -23.19 -22.31
CA THR A 140 28.91 -23.69 -21.08
C THR A 140 27.85 -23.96 -20.01
N LEU A 141 26.88 -23.07 -19.88
CA LEU A 141 25.77 -23.23 -18.94
C LEU A 141 24.91 -24.45 -19.26
N LEU A 142 24.49 -24.62 -20.52
CA LEU A 142 23.68 -25.75 -20.98
C LEU A 142 24.34 -27.10 -20.64
N LYS A 143 25.64 -27.24 -20.92
CA LYS A 143 26.41 -28.46 -20.60
C LYS A 143 26.46 -28.72 -19.09
N ARG A 144 26.73 -27.70 -18.28
CA ARG A 144 26.79 -27.83 -16.82
C ARG A 144 25.45 -28.25 -16.23
N ILE A 145 24.34 -27.67 -16.71
CA ILE A 145 23.00 -28.05 -16.24
C ILE A 145 22.67 -29.48 -16.65
N ALA A 146 22.95 -29.86 -17.91
CA ALA A 146 22.71 -31.22 -18.39
C ALA A 146 23.51 -32.27 -17.60
N GLU A 147 24.80 -32.02 -17.35
CA GLU A 147 25.64 -32.91 -16.54
C GLU A 147 25.13 -33.04 -15.10
N ARG A 148 24.69 -31.93 -14.49
CA ARG A 148 24.16 -31.95 -13.12
C ARG A 148 22.81 -32.69 -13.06
N TRP A 149 21.95 -32.53 -14.07
CA TRP A 149 20.68 -33.26 -14.17
C TRP A 149 20.88 -34.78 -14.32
N GLU A 150 21.95 -35.20 -15.00
CA GLU A 150 22.28 -36.61 -15.18
C GLU A 150 22.91 -37.22 -13.91
N LYS A 151 23.78 -36.48 -13.22
CA LYS A 151 24.56 -36.98 -12.07
C LYS A 151 23.87 -36.81 -10.71
N ASP A 152 23.05 -35.78 -10.54
CA ASP A 152 22.54 -35.33 -9.22
C ASP A 152 21.07 -34.89 -9.27
N ARG A 153 20.24 -35.68 -9.96
CA ARG A 153 18.83 -35.35 -10.23
C ARG A 153 17.99 -35.12 -8.96
N GLU A 154 18.12 -35.99 -7.97
CA GLU A 154 17.29 -35.92 -6.75
C GLU A 154 17.58 -34.65 -5.94
N SER A 155 18.85 -34.26 -5.82
CA SER A 155 19.27 -33.00 -5.20
C SER A 155 18.70 -31.77 -5.91
N ILE A 156 18.62 -31.79 -7.25
CA ILE A 156 17.97 -30.72 -8.02
C ILE A 156 16.46 -30.67 -7.72
N LYS A 157 15.79 -31.83 -7.70
CA LYS A 157 14.37 -31.92 -7.37
C LYS A 157 14.07 -31.41 -5.96
N ASP A 158 14.89 -31.75 -4.98
CA ASP A 158 14.73 -31.27 -3.61
C ASP A 158 14.88 -29.74 -3.52
N GLN A 159 15.88 -29.16 -4.22
CA GLN A 159 16.07 -27.71 -4.28
C GLN A 159 14.90 -27.00 -4.99
N ALA A 160 14.42 -27.56 -6.10
CA ALA A 160 13.26 -27.08 -6.84
C ALA A 160 11.99 -27.11 -5.97
N ALA A 161 11.73 -28.20 -5.26
CA ALA A 161 10.57 -28.37 -4.40
C ALA A 161 10.59 -27.38 -3.22
N GLN A 162 11.77 -27.12 -2.63
CA GLN A 162 11.94 -26.11 -1.58
C GLN A 162 11.61 -24.71 -2.10
N LEU A 163 12.11 -24.33 -3.28
CA LEU A 163 11.78 -23.04 -3.87
C LEU A 163 10.29 -22.95 -4.24
N ALA A 164 9.71 -24.00 -4.80
CA ALA A 164 8.28 -24.04 -5.12
C ALA A 164 7.41 -23.89 -3.84
N ALA A 165 7.81 -24.51 -2.73
CA ALA A 165 7.14 -24.34 -1.44
C ALA A 165 7.25 -22.89 -0.92
N TYR A 166 8.44 -22.29 -0.99
CA TYR A 166 8.65 -20.88 -0.66
C TYR A 166 7.77 -19.93 -1.50
N LEU A 167 7.67 -20.17 -2.81
CA LEU A 167 6.83 -19.38 -3.70
C LEU A 167 5.34 -19.55 -3.36
N ARG A 168 4.89 -20.77 -3.03
CA ARG A 168 3.51 -21.04 -2.59
C ARG A 168 3.17 -20.31 -1.30
N GLU A 169 4.06 -20.34 -0.30
CA GLU A 169 3.86 -19.65 0.98
C GLU A 169 3.77 -18.13 0.80
N ASN A 170 4.66 -17.53 -0.01
CA ASN A 170 4.64 -16.09 -0.26
C ASN A 170 3.45 -15.64 -1.12
N ALA A 171 2.96 -16.48 -2.04
CA ALA A 171 1.79 -16.18 -2.85
C ALA A 171 0.46 -16.25 -2.07
N GLN A 172 0.42 -16.98 -0.95
CA GLN A 172 -0.76 -17.10 -0.08
C GLN A 172 -0.81 -16.01 1.01
N ALA A 173 0.34 -15.47 1.43
CA ALA A 173 0.41 -14.50 2.50
C ALA A 173 -0.13 -13.12 2.06
N ALA A 174 -1.42 -12.87 2.31
CA ALA A 174 -2.01 -11.54 2.33
C ALA A 174 -2.10 -11.05 3.77
N PRO A 175 -1.06 -10.37 4.32
CA PRO A 175 -1.19 -9.74 5.62
C PRO A 175 -2.19 -8.59 5.49
N GLY A 176 -3.44 -8.89 5.84
CA GLY A 176 -4.52 -7.92 5.78
C GLY A 176 -4.24 -6.73 6.71
N GLY A 177 -4.88 -5.60 6.45
CA GLY A 177 -4.77 -4.42 7.28
C GLY A 177 -5.77 -3.34 6.89
N ALA A 178 -6.05 -2.44 7.81
CA ALA A 178 -6.83 -1.23 7.50
C ALA A 178 -5.98 -0.28 6.66
N VAL A 179 -6.60 0.36 5.66
CA VAL A 179 -5.96 1.37 4.83
C VAL A 179 -6.77 2.65 4.90
N GLY A 180 -6.19 3.69 5.48
CA GLY A 180 -6.82 5.00 5.65
C GLY A 180 -6.21 6.08 4.77
N GLU A 181 -6.72 7.30 4.92
CA GLU A 181 -6.26 8.49 4.19
C GLU A 181 -4.76 8.76 4.32
N GLU A 182 -4.15 8.35 5.43
CA GLU A 182 -2.72 8.53 5.67
C GLU A 182 -1.86 7.82 4.61
N ALA A 183 -2.31 6.68 4.08
CA ALA A 183 -1.60 5.97 3.03
C ALA A 183 -1.51 6.81 1.73
N LEU A 184 -2.51 7.65 1.44
CA LEU A 184 -2.47 8.58 0.30
C LEU A 184 -1.42 9.69 0.51
N ARG A 185 -1.35 10.24 1.73
CA ARG A 185 -0.35 11.27 2.08
C ARG A 185 1.06 10.69 2.02
N GLN A 186 1.27 9.52 2.61
CA GLN A 186 2.55 8.83 2.59
C GLN A 186 3.00 8.46 1.15
N ALA A 187 2.08 8.06 0.27
CA ALA A 187 2.41 7.84 -1.13
C ALA A 187 2.91 9.12 -1.81
N ALA A 188 2.24 10.26 -1.58
CA ALA A 188 2.65 11.55 -2.13
C ALA A 188 3.99 12.02 -1.57
N GLU A 189 4.26 11.80 -0.27
CA GLU A 189 5.55 12.10 0.35
C GLU A 189 6.68 11.25 -0.24
N GLN A 190 6.47 9.94 -0.44
CA GLN A 190 7.44 9.05 -1.07
C GLN A 190 7.67 9.36 -2.56
N LEU A 191 6.65 9.78 -3.29
CA LEU A 191 6.84 10.31 -4.65
C LEU A 191 7.63 11.63 -4.60
N GLY A 192 7.33 12.48 -3.63
CA GLY A 192 8.02 13.76 -3.43
C GLY A 192 9.49 13.62 -3.08
N SER A 193 9.94 12.55 -2.40
CA SER A 193 11.36 12.33 -2.11
C SER A 193 12.18 11.96 -3.34
N ASP A 194 11.56 11.30 -4.32
CA ASP A 194 12.22 10.77 -5.51
C ASP A 194 12.02 11.67 -6.74
N PHE A 195 11.29 12.79 -6.58
CA PHE A 195 10.93 13.69 -7.67
C PHE A 195 12.13 14.47 -8.22
N ASP A 196 12.28 14.46 -9.54
CA ASP A 196 13.28 15.27 -10.24
C ASP A 196 12.71 16.66 -10.57
N GLU A 197 13.04 17.67 -9.76
CA GLU A 197 12.57 19.05 -9.96
C GLU A 197 13.01 19.68 -11.29
N ARG A 198 14.13 19.22 -11.86
CA ARG A 198 14.70 19.80 -13.09
C ARG A 198 14.01 19.25 -14.33
N TRP A 199 13.88 17.93 -14.42
CA TRP A 199 13.40 17.23 -15.62
C TRP A 199 12.04 16.57 -15.43
N GLY A 200 11.42 16.64 -14.26
CA GLY A 200 10.20 15.89 -13.96
C GLY A 200 10.41 14.37 -13.92
N GLY A 201 9.38 13.66 -13.50
CA GLY A 201 9.48 12.23 -13.23
C GLY A 201 10.05 11.91 -11.86
N PHE A 202 10.26 10.61 -11.63
CA PHE A 202 10.71 10.07 -10.35
C PHE A 202 11.88 9.12 -10.57
N GLY A 203 12.91 9.22 -9.73
CA GLY A 203 14.09 8.38 -9.79
C GLY A 203 15.08 8.71 -10.92
N PRO A 204 16.17 7.93 -11.02
CA PRO A 204 17.22 8.10 -12.02
C PRO A 204 16.83 7.53 -13.39
N ALA A 205 17.74 7.61 -14.37
CA ALA A 205 17.59 6.92 -15.65
C ALA A 205 17.85 5.40 -15.51
N PRO A 206 17.19 4.54 -16.32
CA PRO A 206 16.13 4.88 -17.29
C PRO A 206 14.82 5.33 -16.60
N LYS A 207 14.11 6.29 -17.21
CA LYS A 207 12.87 6.86 -16.66
C LYS A 207 11.63 6.28 -17.35
N PHE A 208 10.74 5.69 -16.56
CA PHE A 208 9.43 5.20 -17.01
C PHE A 208 8.31 6.22 -16.71
N PRO A 209 7.28 6.34 -17.58
CA PRO A 209 6.17 7.26 -17.37
C PRO A 209 5.34 6.84 -16.14
N PRO A 210 5.21 7.69 -15.11
CA PRO A 210 4.61 7.30 -13.83
C PRO A 210 3.08 7.50 -13.81
N SER A 211 2.36 7.05 -14.85
CA SER A 211 0.94 7.37 -15.09
C SER A 211 0.03 7.19 -13.86
N GLY A 212 0.10 6.03 -13.20
CA GLY A 212 -0.67 5.76 -11.98
C GLY A 212 -0.30 6.69 -10.81
N GLY A 213 0.99 6.99 -10.64
CA GLY A 213 1.48 7.95 -9.66
C GLY A 213 0.98 9.37 -9.91
N LEU A 214 0.92 9.80 -11.18
CA LEU A 214 0.39 11.12 -11.56
C LEU A 214 -1.11 11.23 -11.24
N SER A 215 -1.90 10.23 -11.60
CA SER A 215 -3.33 10.17 -11.25
C SER A 215 -3.56 10.18 -9.74
N LEU A 216 -2.72 9.48 -8.95
CA LEU A 216 -2.78 9.52 -7.49
C LEU A 216 -2.46 10.91 -6.94
N LEU A 217 -1.41 11.58 -7.44
CA LEU A 217 -1.04 12.93 -7.01
C LEU A 217 -2.14 13.95 -7.29
N LEU A 218 -2.86 13.83 -8.41
CA LEU A 218 -4.04 14.67 -8.71
C LEU A 218 -5.17 14.44 -7.69
N ARG A 219 -5.40 13.19 -7.25
CA ARG A 219 -6.36 12.88 -6.18
C ARG A 219 -5.93 13.46 -4.84
N VAL A 220 -4.66 13.34 -4.48
CA VAL A 220 -4.07 13.92 -3.26
C VAL A 220 -4.22 15.44 -3.27
N HIS A 221 -3.90 16.10 -4.38
CA HIS A 221 -4.11 17.53 -4.57
C HIS A 221 -5.58 17.91 -4.35
N ARG A 222 -6.51 17.22 -5.03
CA ARG A 222 -7.96 17.51 -4.90
C ARG A 222 -8.49 17.25 -3.48
N ARG A 223 -8.02 16.19 -2.80
CA ARG A 223 -8.50 15.79 -1.48
C ARG A 223 -7.94 16.65 -0.36
N PHE A 224 -6.66 17.00 -0.43
CA PHE A 224 -5.93 17.63 0.67
C PHE A 224 -5.44 19.06 0.38
N GLY A 225 -5.64 19.57 -0.84
CA GLY A 225 -5.13 20.89 -1.25
C GLY A 225 -3.60 20.91 -1.40
N ASP A 226 -2.97 19.78 -1.70
CA ASP A 226 -1.51 19.68 -1.81
C ASP A 226 -1.02 20.29 -3.15
N GLU A 227 -0.51 21.52 -3.09
CA GLU A 227 0.06 22.23 -4.25
C GLU A 227 1.37 21.62 -4.74
N ARG A 228 2.15 20.96 -3.86
CA ARG A 228 3.39 20.28 -4.26
C ARG A 228 3.06 19.07 -5.13
N ALA A 229 2.03 18.31 -4.77
CA ALA A 229 1.53 17.21 -5.60
C ALA A 229 1.16 17.68 -7.01
N LEU A 230 0.44 18.80 -7.13
CA LEU A 230 0.09 19.39 -8.44
C LEU A 230 1.32 19.86 -9.23
N ALA A 231 2.29 20.49 -8.55
CA ALA A 231 3.54 20.94 -9.18
C ALA A 231 4.33 19.77 -9.78
N MET A 232 4.43 18.65 -9.06
CA MET A 232 5.08 17.44 -9.56
C MET A 232 4.39 16.89 -10.82
N VAL A 233 3.06 16.88 -10.83
CA VAL A 233 2.29 16.42 -12.00
C VAL A 233 2.52 17.32 -13.20
N ARG A 234 2.34 18.64 -13.05
CA ARG A 234 2.54 19.61 -14.13
C ARG A 234 3.92 19.49 -14.75
N LYS A 235 4.96 19.48 -13.91
CA LYS A 235 6.35 19.41 -14.37
C LYS A 235 6.64 18.11 -15.11
N THR A 236 6.11 16.99 -14.62
CA THR A 236 6.33 15.67 -15.24
C THR A 236 5.61 15.55 -16.57
N LEU A 237 4.32 15.91 -16.63
CA LEU A 237 3.55 15.92 -17.88
C LEU A 237 4.17 16.86 -18.92
N GLU A 238 4.57 18.07 -18.52
CA GLU A 238 5.24 19.01 -19.43
C GLU A 238 6.56 18.43 -19.96
N ALA A 239 7.42 17.88 -19.09
CA ALA A 239 8.71 17.37 -19.51
C ALA A 239 8.60 16.17 -20.46
N MET A 240 7.68 15.23 -20.18
CA MET A 240 7.42 14.09 -21.07
C MET A 240 6.88 14.55 -22.43
N ALA A 241 5.93 15.49 -22.45
CA ALA A 241 5.35 16.03 -23.68
C ALA A 241 6.36 16.77 -24.56
N ARG A 242 7.36 17.40 -23.93
CA ARG A 242 8.40 18.18 -24.62
C ARG A 242 9.64 17.36 -24.99
N GLY A 243 9.81 16.19 -24.38
CA GLY A 243 10.89 15.26 -24.65
C GLY A 243 10.76 14.54 -26.00
N GLY A 244 11.75 13.73 -26.31
CA GLY A 244 11.74 12.83 -27.48
C GLY A 244 10.96 11.54 -27.24
N MET A 245 10.58 11.24 -25.99
CA MET A 245 9.67 10.13 -25.68
C MET A 245 8.25 10.31 -26.25
N TYR A 246 7.83 11.57 -26.42
CA TYR A 246 6.61 11.90 -27.14
C TYR A 246 6.95 12.08 -28.61
N ASP A 247 6.28 11.34 -29.50
CA ASP A 247 6.50 11.48 -30.93
C ASP A 247 5.93 12.83 -31.41
N GLN A 248 6.82 13.83 -31.52
CA GLN A 248 6.46 15.20 -31.91
C GLN A 248 5.85 15.32 -33.32
N VAL A 249 5.93 14.27 -34.15
CA VAL A 249 5.46 14.28 -35.53
C VAL A 249 4.14 13.52 -35.67
N GLY A 250 4.03 12.31 -35.11
CA GLY A 250 2.84 11.47 -35.23
C GLY A 250 1.99 11.32 -33.97
N GLY A 251 2.46 11.80 -32.83
CA GLY A 251 1.81 11.58 -31.54
C GLY A 251 2.00 10.17 -30.99
N GLY A 252 1.49 9.97 -29.78
CA GLY A 252 1.74 8.78 -28.98
C GLY A 252 3.12 8.79 -28.32
N PHE A 253 3.25 7.98 -27.28
CA PHE A 253 4.42 7.88 -26.44
C PHE A 253 5.17 6.57 -26.67
N ALA A 254 6.50 6.68 -26.68
CA ALA A 254 7.39 5.56 -26.46
C ALA A 254 7.30 5.09 -25.00
N ARG A 255 7.66 3.84 -24.74
CA ARG A 255 7.47 3.21 -23.42
C ARG A 255 8.27 3.87 -22.31
N TYR A 256 9.53 4.23 -22.56
CA TYR A 256 10.38 4.85 -21.56
C TYR A 256 11.56 5.61 -22.18
N SER A 257 12.22 6.43 -21.36
CA SER A 257 13.42 7.17 -21.73
C SER A 257 14.66 6.52 -21.14
N THR A 258 15.70 6.31 -21.95
CA THR A 258 17.01 5.82 -21.48
C THR A 258 17.79 6.88 -20.73
N ASP A 259 17.42 8.16 -20.89
CA ASP A 259 18.02 9.28 -20.17
C ASP A 259 17.08 9.94 -19.15
N VAL A 260 17.67 10.80 -18.31
CA VAL A 260 16.94 11.55 -17.27
C VAL A 260 16.10 12.72 -17.83
N ARG A 261 16.30 13.11 -19.09
CA ARG A 261 15.74 14.33 -19.69
C ARG A 261 14.47 14.08 -20.49
N TRP A 262 14.06 12.81 -20.60
CA TRP A 262 12.99 12.35 -21.49
C TRP A 262 13.31 12.52 -22.98
N LEU A 263 14.59 12.66 -23.34
CA LEU A 263 15.01 12.94 -24.72
C LEU A 263 15.18 11.66 -25.54
N VAL A 264 15.91 10.68 -25.02
CA VAL A 264 16.25 9.46 -25.77
C VAL A 264 15.28 8.34 -25.39
N PRO A 265 14.27 8.00 -26.21
CA PRO A 265 13.36 6.90 -25.92
C PRO A 265 14.00 5.53 -26.21
N HIS A 266 13.45 4.50 -25.60
CA HIS A 266 13.30 3.22 -26.31
C HIS A 266 12.04 3.34 -27.17
N PHE A 267 12.21 3.28 -28.49
CA PHE A 267 11.20 3.75 -29.46
C PHE A 267 9.95 2.87 -29.58
N GLU A 268 9.88 1.76 -28.83
CA GLU A 268 8.70 0.92 -28.73
C GLU A 268 7.51 1.71 -28.18
N LYS A 269 6.32 1.51 -28.76
CA LYS A 269 5.07 2.13 -28.28
C LYS A 269 4.08 1.05 -27.88
N MET A 270 3.72 1.02 -26.60
CA MET A 270 2.76 0.05 -26.07
C MET A 270 1.36 0.65 -25.97
N LEU A 271 0.33 -0.17 -26.23
CA LEU A 271 -1.07 0.26 -26.13
C LEU A 271 -1.43 0.70 -24.69
N TYR A 272 -0.98 -0.06 -23.69
CA TYR A 272 -1.31 0.22 -22.28
C TYR A 272 -0.64 1.50 -21.75
N ASP A 273 0.57 1.84 -22.19
CA ASP A 273 1.23 3.09 -21.80
C ASP A 273 0.47 4.29 -22.38
N ASN A 274 0.12 4.21 -23.67
CA ASN A 274 -0.62 5.27 -24.36
C ASN A 274 -2.04 5.44 -23.78
N ALA A 275 -2.71 4.35 -23.38
CA ALA A 275 -4.00 4.42 -22.70
C ALA A 275 -3.91 5.17 -21.36
N GLN A 276 -2.94 4.78 -20.53
CA GLN A 276 -2.77 5.37 -19.19
C GLN A 276 -2.28 6.81 -19.27
N LEU A 277 -1.36 7.14 -20.18
CA LEU A 277 -0.88 8.50 -20.39
C LEU A 277 -1.98 9.41 -20.94
N ALA A 278 -2.76 8.96 -21.93
CA ALA A 278 -3.90 9.73 -22.41
C ALA A 278 -4.83 10.12 -21.25
N ARG A 279 -5.14 9.17 -20.35
CA ARG A 279 -5.94 9.44 -19.16
C ARG A 279 -5.27 10.43 -18.20
N ALA A 280 -3.97 10.27 -17.90
CA ALA A 280 -3.24 11.20 -17.04
C ALA A 280 -3.21 12.64 -17.59
N TYR A 281 -3.08 12.82 -18.91
CA TYR A 281 -3.17 14.14 -19.55
C TYR A 281 -4.60 14.69 -19.55
N LEU A 282 -5.63 13.87 -19.72
CA LEU A 282 -7.02 14.31 -19.59
C LEU A 282 -7.32 14.80 -18.16
N GLU A 283 -6.90 14.05 -17.14
CA GLU A 283 -7.04 14.42 -15.73
C GLU A 283 -6.24 15.69 -15.42
N GLY A 284 -5.00 15.77 -15.92
CA GLY A 284 -4.17 16.97 -15.83
C GLY A 284 -4.85 18.19 -16.44
N TYR A 285 -5.45 18.06 -17.63
CA TYR A 285 -6.21 19.14 -18.28
C TYR A 285 -7.43 19.58 -17.45
N GLN A 286 -8.18 18.64 -16.89
CA GLN A 286 -9.35 18.97 -16.05
C GLN A 286 -8.97 19.74 -14.78
N VAL A 287 -7.80 19.48 -14.21
CA VAL A 287 -7.31 20.17 -13.01
C VAL A 287 -6.65 21.51 -13.34
N THR A 288 -5.89 21.58 -14.42
CA THR A 288 -5.02 22.75 -14.69
C THR A 288 -5.58 23.72 -15.72
N GLY A 289 -6.49 23.27 -16.60
CA GLY A 289 -6.94 24.01 -17.78
C GLY A 289 -5.86 24.21 -18.85
N ASP A 290 -4.73 23.49 -18.77
CA ASP A 290 -3.58 23.68 -19.67
C ASP A 290 -3.81 23.03 -21.05
N ASP A 291 -3.82 23.84 -22.10
CA ASP A 291 -4.02 23.39 -23.48
C ASP A 291 -2.94 22.43 -23.98
N LEU A 292 -1.72 22.44 -23.40
CA LEU A 292 -0.71 21.43 -23.70
C LEU A 292 -1.24 20.04 -23.33
N HIS A 293 -1.82 19.88 -22.15
CA HIS A 293 -2.37 18.59 -21.72
C HIS A 293 -3.51 18.14 -22.63
N ARG A 294 -4.40 19.06 -23.01
CA ARG A 294 -5.48 18.80 -23.97
C ARG A 294 -4.95 18.31 -25.31
N ARG A 295 -3.94 19.00 -25.86
CA ARG A 295 -3.32 18.65 -27.14
C ARG A 295 -2.71 17.26 -27.09
N ILE A 296 -1.91 16.97 -26.08
CA ILE A 296 -1.21 15.69 -25.95
C ILE A 296 -2.19 14.52 -25.78
N ALA A 297 -3.24 14.67 -24.97
CA ALA A 297 -4.29 13.67 -24.88
C ALA A 297 -4.98 13.42 -26.24
N THR A 298 -5.32 14.50 -26.96
CA THR A 298 -5.96 14.43 -28.29
C THR A 298 -5.08 13.71 -29.30
N GLU A 299 -3.80 14.09 -29.39
CA GLU A 299 -2.84 13.54 -30.36
C GLU A 299 -2.50 12.07 -30.06
N THR A 300 -2.43 11.67 -28.78
CA THR A 300 -2.25 10.26 -28.38
C THR A 300 -3.46 9.39 -28.77
N LEU A 301 -4.69 9.86 -28.50
CA LEU A 301 -5.91 9.13 -28.92
C LEU A 301 -6.05 9.07 -30.45
N ASP A 302 -5.68 10.15 -31.14
CA ASP A 302 -5.68 10.20 -32.60
C ASP A 302 -4.60 9.30 -33.23
N TYR A 303 -3.43 9.14 -32.58
CA TYR A 303 -2.42 8.14 -32.95
C TYR A 303 -3.00 6.73 -32.89
N VAL A 304 -3.59 6.33 -31.76
CA VAL A 304 -4.15 4.98 -31.59
C VAL A 304 -5.24 4.69 -32.62
N ARG A 305 -6.16 5.65 -32.83
CA ARG A 305 -7.24 5.51 -33.81
C ARG A 305 -6.73 5.35 -35.24
N ARG A 306 -5.59 5.98 -35.56
CA ARG A 306 -5.03 6.02 -36.91
C ARG A 306 -4.09 4.86 -37.23
N GLU A 307 -3.26 4.46 -36.27
CA GLU A 307 -2.13 3.54 -36.50
C GLU A 307 -2.28 2.20 -35.77
N MET A 308 -3.07 2.14 -34.69
CA MET A 308 -3.18 0.97 -33.81
C MET A 308 -4.56 0.32 -33.85
N THR A 309 -5.43 0.68 -34.78
CA THR A 309 -6.83 0.18 -34.81
C THR A 309 -7.03 -0.84 -35.92
N ASP A 310 -7.45 -2.04 -35.54
CA ASP A 310 -7.80 -3.11 -36.49
C ASP A 310 -9.15 -2.81 -37.19
N PRO A 311 -9.33 -3.18 -38.47
CA PRO A 311 -10.62 -3.07 -39.17
C PRO A 311 -11.80 -3.81 -38.50
N ALA A 312 -11.56 -4.85 -37.72
CA ALA A 312 -12.59 -5.56 -36.96
C ALA A 312 -13.08 -4.77 -35.73
N GLY A 313 -12.25 -3.87 -35.19
CA GLY A 313 -12.66 -2.94 -34.13
C GLY A 313 -11.72 -2.85 -32.93
N GLY A 314 -10.96 -3.90 -32.64
CA GLY A 314 -9.97 -3.90 -31.56
C GLY A 314 -8.75 -3.02 -31.85
N PHE A 315 -7.95 -2.80 -30.81
CA PHE A 315 -6.67 -2.09 -30.85
C PHE A 315 -5.51 -3.08 -30.74
N HIS A 316 -4.49 -2.86 -31.57
CA HIS A 316 -3.25 -3.62 -31.63
C HIS A 316 -2.37 -3.39 -30.39
N SER A 317 -1.53 -4.35 -30.04
CA SER A 317 -0.78 -4.40 -28.79
C SER A 317 0.37 -3.41 -28.72
N ALA A 318 1.22 -3.36 -29.74
CA ALA A 318 2.45 -2.56 -29.73
C ALA A 318 3.02 -2.29 -31.13
N THR A 319 3.90 -1.29 -31.23
CA THR A 319 4.85 -1.15 -32.35
C THR A 319 6.27 -1.31 -31.84
N ASP A 320 7.09 -2.06 -32.59
CA ASP A 320 8.50 -2.32 -32.31
C ASP A 320 9.34 -1.02 -32.27
N ALA A 321 10.50 -1.08 -31.62
CA ALA A 321 11.49 -0.01 -31.59
C ALA A 321 12.34 0.04 -32.87
N ASP A 322 12.56 -1.12 -33.50
CA ASP A 322 13.44 -1.28 -34.65
C ASP A 322 12.70 -1.07 -35.99
N SER A 323 13.37 -0.40 -36.92
CA SER A 323 12.99 -0.38 -38.34
C SER A 323 14.22 -0.64 -39.20
N GLU A 324 14.10 -1.59 -40.14
CA GLU A 324 15.23 -2.09 -40.93
C GLU A 324 16.40 -2.63 -40.08
N GLY A 325 16.12 -3.13 -38.87
CA GLY A 325 17.13 -3.64 -37.93
C GLY A 325 17.94 -2.55 -37.21
N GLU A 326 17.53 -1.29 -37.33
CA GLU A 326 18.09 -0.14 -36.61
C GLU A 326 17.03 0.48 -35.69
N GLU A 327 17.32 0.60 -34.40
CA GLU A 327 16.42 1.23 -33.43
C GLU A 327 16.18 2.71 -33.79
N GLY A 328 14.94 3.17 -33.72
CA GLY A 328 14.61 4.60 -33.86
C GLY A 328 14.74 5.21 -35.26
N LYS A 329 15.28 4.48 -36.25
CA LYS A 329 15.54 4.96 -37.62
C LYS A 329 14.33 5.63 -38.28
N PHE A 330 13.13 5.11 -38.01
CA PHE A 330 11.87 5.64 -38.53
C PHE A 330 11.56 7.06 -38.01
N PHE A 331 11.99 7.39 -36.79
CA PHE A 331 11.55 8.58 -36.03
C PHE A 331 12.51 9.77 -36.11
N VAL A 332 13.79 9.54 -36.43
CA VAL A 332 14.84 10.57 -36.40
C VAL A 332 15.02 11.30 -37.74
N TRP A 333 15.54 12.53 -37.68
CA TRP A 333 15.67 13.42 -38.84
C TRP A 333 16.97 14.23 -38.85
N THR A 334 17.43 14.54 -40.06
CA THR A 334 18.44 15.56 -40.34
C THR A 334 17.80 16.82 -40.97
N PRO A 335 18.43 18.00 -40.90
CA PRO A 335 17.92 19.19 -41.57
C PRO A 335 17.74 19.02 -43.09
N ALA A 336 18.60 18.21 -43.72
CA ALA A 336 18.49 17.88 -45.14
C ALA A 336 17.25 17.05 -45.46
N GLU A 337 16.94 16.04 -44.65
CA GLU A 337 15.72 15.24 -44.81
C GLU A 337 14.45 16.06 -44.56
N VAL A 338 14.47 16.99 -43.59
CA VAL A 338 13.36 17.93 -43.37
C VAL A 338 13.13 18.81 -44.59
N ARG A 339 14.18 19.42 -45.15
CA ARG A 339 14.06 20.23 -46.39
C ARG A 339 13.50 19.42 -47.55
N ALA A 340 13.98 18.18 -47.72
CA ALA A 340 13.49 17.28 -48.76
C ALA A 340 12.00 16.92 -48.56
N ALA A 341 11.59 16.69 -47.30
CA ALA A 341 10.20 16.37 -46.95
C ALA A 341 9.22 17.53 -47.22
N LEU A 342 9.64 18.77 -46.99
CA LEU A 342 8.79 19.96 -47.16
C LEU A 342 8.68 20.44 -48.62
N GLY A 343 9.56 19.98 -49.50
CA GLY A 343 9.54 20.23 -50.94
C GLY A 343 10.03 21.63 -51.37
N PRO A 344 10.03 21.92 -52.69
CA PRO A 344 10.48 23.21 -53.22
C PRO A 344 9.68 24.39 -52.66
N GLY A 345 10.38 25.44 -52.20
CA GLY A 345 9.77 26.61 -51.55
C GLY A 345 9.52 26.44 -50.04
N GLY A 346 9.84 25.28 -49.46
CA GLY A 346 9.71 25.00 -48.03
C GLY A 346 10.91 25.37 -47.16
N GLU A 347 11.90 26.12 -47.67
CA GLU A 347 13.15 26.39 -46.93
C GLU A 347 12.92 27.15 -45.63
N GLU A 348 12.09 28.19 -45.66
CA GLU A 348 11.76 28.97 -44.48
C GLU A 348 10.95 28.14 -43.47
N LEU A 349 10.09 27.26 -43.96
CA LEU A 349 9.32 26.33 -43.14
C LEU A 349 10.24 25.28 -42.48
N ALA A 350 11.24 24.78 -43.21
CA ALA A 350 12.26 23.88 -42.68
C ALA A 350 13.09 24.56 -41.60
N ARG A 351 13.51 25.82 -41.82
CA ARG A 351 14.25 26.62 -40.84
C ARG A 351 13.47 26.77 -39.54
N ARG A 352 12.19 27.13 -39.63
CA ARG A 352 11.28 27.26 -38.47
C ARG A 352 11.09 25.93 -37.74
N LEU A 353 10.83 24.85 -38.48
CA LEU A 353 10.65 23.49 -37.93
C LEU A 353 11.91 23.01 -37.22
N CYS A 354 13.09 23.10 -37.87
CA CYS A 354 14.36 22.68 -37.30
C CYS A 354 14.71 23.47 -36.04
N ALA A 355 14.48 24.78 -36.02
CA ALA A 355 14.74 25.61 -34.85
C ALA A 355 13.83 25.26 -33.67
N TYR A 356 12.56 24.93 -33.93
CA TYR A 356 11.61 24.58 -32.89
C TYR A 356 11.84 23.16 -32.34
N TYR A 357 12.10 22.19 -33.22
CA TYR A 357 12.24 20.78 -32.85
C TYR A 357 13.67 20.32 -32.53
N ASP A 358 14.62 21.25 -32.41
CA ASP A 358 16.04 20.96 -32.16
C ASP A 358 16.69 20.01 -33.18
N ILE A 359 16.30 20.16 -34.46
CA ILE A 359 16.86 19.35 -35.54
C ILE A 359 18.08 20.08 -36.10
N THR A 360 19.26 19.57 -35.78
CA THR A 360 20.56 20.19 -36.12
C THR A 360 21.43 19.29 -37.00
N ASP A 361 22.44 19.87 -37.65
CA ASP A 361 23.39 19.09 -38.46
C ASP A 361 24.29 18.17 -37.62
N ALA A 362 24.53 18.52 -36.35
CA ALA A 362 25.29 17.66 -35.41
C ALA A 362 24.45 16.48 -34.88
N GLY A 363 23.13 16.62 -34.90
CA GLY A 363 22.22 15.71 -34.24
C GLY A 363 22.18 15.89 -32.71
N ASN A 364 21.15 15.32 -32.09
CA ASN A 364 21.06 15.17 -30.64
C ASN A 364 21.06 13.69 -30.20
N TRP A 365 21.14 12.75 -31.15
CA TRP A 365 21.29 11.30 -30.94
C TRP A 365 21.85 10.62 -32.20
N GLU A 366 23.00 9.93 -32.08
CA GLU A 366 23.64 9.16 -33.17
C GLU A 366 23.77 9.92 -34.52
N ALA A 367 24.25 11.16 -34.47
CA ALA A 367 24.41 12.07 -35.62
C ALA A 367 23.10 12.42 -36.37
N LYS A 368 21.94 12.07 -35.80
CA LYS A 368 20.61 12.50 -36.23
C LYS A 368 19.91 13.22 -35.07
N SER A 369 18.76 13.82 -35.34
CA SER A 369 17.97 14.48 -34.29
C SER A 369 16.68 13.73 -34.02
N ILE A 370 16.44 13.42 -32.75
CA ILE A 370 15.14 13.11 -32.19
C ILE A 370 14.40 14.44 -32.01
N PRO A 371 13.28 14.67 -32.72
CA PRO A 371 12.49 15.87 -32.51
C PRO A 371 12.06 16.02 -31.05
N ASN A 372 12.34 17.17 -30.44
CA ASN A 372 11.97 17.51 -29.05
C ASN A 372 11.58 19.01 -28.99
N THR A 373 11.17 19.56 -27.85
CA THR A 373 10.82 21.00 -27.72
C THR A 373 11.42 21.66 -26.47
N PRO A 374 12.76 21.77 -26.38
CA PRO A 374 13.49 22.27 -25.20
C PRO A 374 13.23 23.75 -24.91
N ARG A 375 12.67 24.48 -25.88
CA ARG A 375 12.37 25.92 -25.81
C ARG A 375 10.89 26.14 -26.10
N THR A 376 10.29 27.20 -25.56
CA THR A 376 8.89 27.53 -25.82
C THR A 376 8.71 28.11 -27.22
N ALA A 377 7.49 28.04 -27.76
CA ALA A 377 7.17 28.63 -29.07
C ALA A 377 7.49 30.13 -29.09
N GLU A 378 7.23 30.86 -28.00
CA GLU A 378 7.50 32.29 -27.88
C GLU A 378 9.00 32.59 -27.87
N ALA A 379 9.81 31.72 -27.26
CA ALA A 379 11.26 31.89 -27.27
C ALA A 379 11.82 31.71 -28.69
N VAL A 380 11.38 30.67 -29.40
CA VAL A 380 11.81 30.39 -30.78
C VAL A 380 11.29 31.45 -31.75
N ALA A 381 10.04 31.89 -31.61
CA ALA A 381 9.46 32.94 -32.45
C ALA A 381 10.23 34.25 -32.34
N ARG A 382 10.64 34.64 -31.11
CA ARG A 382 11.50 35.83 -30.89
C ARG A 382 12.86 35.72 -31.57
N GLU A 383 13.50 34.55 -31.52
CA GLU A 383 14.78 34.31 -32.21
C GLU A 383 14.62 34.40 -33.73
N LEU A 384 13.52 33.87 -34.25
CA LEU A 384 13.23 33.85 -35.69
C LEU A 384 12.68 35.19 -36.22
N GLY A 385 12.38 36.15 -35.33
CA GLY A 385 11.85 37.46 -35.68
C GLY A 385 10.39 37.44 -36.16
N ILE A 386 9.59 36.46 -35.72
CA ILE A 386 8.19 36.29 -36.11
C ILE A 386 7.26 36.26 -34.88
N ASP A 387 5.95 36.38 -35.13
CA ASP A 387 4.94 36.21 -34.09
C ASP A 387 4.78 34.73 -33.69
N ALA A 388 4.45 34.47 -32.42
CA ALA A 388 4.27 33.11 -31.90
C ALA A 388 3.13 32.38 -32.62
N GLY A 389 2.01 33.07 -32.89
CA GLY A 389 0.90 32.49 -33.64
C GLY A 389 1.25 32.20 -35.11
N GLU A 390 2.15 32.99 -35.71
CA GLU A 390 2.69 32.68 -37.05
C GLU A 390 3.58 31.42 -37.02
N LEU A 391 4.42 31.27 -36.01
CA LEU A 391 5.24 30.08 -35.82
C LEU A 391 4.35 28.84 -35.66
N GLU A 392 3.34 28.88 -34.81
CA GLU A 392 2.42 27.75 -34.58
C GLU A 392 1.70 27.29 -35.86
N ARG A 393 1.17 28.24 -36.64
CA ARG A 393 0.55 27.93 -37.95
C ARG A 393 1.54 27.29 -38.91
N SER A 394 2.78 27.81 -38.94
CA SER A 394 3.86 27.24 -39.76
C SER A 394 4.19 25.81 -39.33
N LEU A 395 4.35 25.57 -38.03
CA LEU A 395 4.68 24.26 -37.48
C LEU A 395 3.57 23.22 -37.74
N ALA A 396 2.30 23.63 -37.72
CA ALA A 396 1.18 22.74 -38.02
C ALA A 396 1.24 22.19 -39.46
N ASP A 397 1.45 23.06 -40.46
CA ASP A 397 1.62 22.66 -41.87
C ASP A 397 2.88 21.80 -42.04
N ALA A 398 3.99 22.24 -41.46
CA ALA A 398 5.27 21.56 -41.55
C ALA A 398 5.22 20.13 -40.97
N ARG A 399 4.59 19.95 -39.81
CA ARG A 399 4.41 18.65 -39.17
C ARG A 399 3.54 17.72 -40.02
N ALA A 400 2.45 18.22 -40.60
CA ALA A 400 1.59 17.42 -41.47
C ALA A 400 2.34 16.90 -42.70
N ARG A 401 3.15 17.75 -43.36
CA ARG A 401 3.99 17.35 -44.49
C ARG A 401 5.09 16.38 -44.07
N LEU A 402 5.74 16.62 -42.93
CA LEU A 402 6.77 15.76 -42.38
C LEU A 402 6.22 14.37 -42.06
N TYR A 403 5.00 14.28 -41.52
CA TYR A 403 4.30 13.03 -41.27
C TYR A 403 4.00 12.27 -42.57
N GLU A 404 3.51 12.94 -43.62
CA GLU A 404 3.31 12.31 -44.93
C GLU A 404 4.62 11.85 -45.59
N ALA A 405 5.73 12.54 -45.36
CA ALA A 405 7.05 12.05 -45.76
C ALA A 405 7.47 10.82 -44.94
N ARG A 406 7.22 10.82 -43.62
CA ARG A 406 7.54 9.70 -42.73
C ARG A 406 6.81 8.42 -43.11
N LYS A 407 5.54 8.50 -43.53
CA LYS A 407 4.74 7.36 -44.00
C LYS A 407 5.34 6.61 -45.19
N LYS A 408 6.29 7.21 -45.91
CA LYS A 408 6.99 6.57 -47.03
C LYS A 408 8.23 5.78 -46.59
N ARG A 409 8.67 5.94 -45.34
CA ARG A 409 9.74 5.13 -44.72
C ARG A 409 9.19 3.75 -44.35
N VAL A 410 10.07 2.77 -44.18
CA VAL A 410 9.70 1.44 -43.65
C VAL A 410 9.25 1.62 -42.19
N PRO A 411 8.01 1.31 -41.82
CA PRO A 411 7.56 1.44 -40.44
C PRO A 411 8.15 0.33 -39.57
N PRO A 412 8.26 0.54 -38.24
CA PRO A 412 8.52 -0.54 -37.30
C PRO A 412 7.46 -1.64 -37.39
N ALA A 413 7.82 -2.86 -37.02
CA ALA A 413 6.89 -3.98 -37.01
C ALA A 413 5.72 -3.72 -36.05
N LEU A 414 4.51 -4.05 -36.48
CA LEU A 414 3.30 -3.95 -35.68
C LEU A 414 3.00 -5.31 -35.03
N ASP A 415 2.91 -5.35 -33.70
CA ASP A 415 2.27 -6.46 -33.01
C ASP A 415 0.75 -6.26 -33.09
N ASP A 416 0.16 -6.87 -34.11
CA ASP A 416 -1.24 -6.72 -34.48
C ASP A 416 -2.20 -7.56 -33.61
N LYS A 417 -1.73 -8.17 -32.52
CA LYS A 417 -2.63 -8.82 -31.56
C LYS A 417 -3.56 -7.85 -30.87
N VAL A 418 -4.77 -8.33 -30.60
CA VAL A 418 -5.74 -7.66 -29.74
C VAL A 418 -5.83 -8.42 -28.42
N LEU A 419 -5.39 -7.77 -27.34
CA LEU A 419 -5.47 -8.31 -25.97
C LEU A 419 -6.62 -7.65 -25.22
N THR A 420 -7.49 -8.47 -24.60
CA THR A 420 -8.71 -8.00 -23.92
C THR A 420 -8.39 -6.98 -22.82
N ALA A 421 -7.42 -7.23 -21.94
CA ALA A 421 -7.06 -6.30 -20.86
C ALA A 421 -6.57 -4.94 -21.39
N TRP A 422 -5.64 -4.92 -22.36
CA TRP A 422 -5.07 -3.68 -22.87
C TRP A 422 -6.08 -2.87 -23.67
N ASN A 423 -6.98 -3.56 -24.38
CA ASN A 423 -8.13 -2.93 -25.01
C ASN A 423 -9.10 -2.36 -23.98
N GLY A 424 -9.30 -3.01 -22.83
CA GLY A 424 -10.05 -2.45 -21.70
C GLY A 424 -9.49 -1.10 -21.25
N LEU A 425 -8.17 -1.00 -21.06
CA LEU A 425 -7.52 0.27 -20.70
C LEU A 425 -7.73 1.35 -21.79
N MET A 426 -7.60 0.98 -23.07
CA MET A 426 -7.74 1.93 -24.17
C MET A 426 -9.21 2.35 -24.41
N ILE A 427 -10.18 1.44 -24.26
CA ILE A 427 -11.62 1.76 -24.31
C ILE A 427 -11.96 2.77 -23.23
N SER A 428 -11.44 2.57 -22.00
CA SER A 428 -11.58 3.52 -20.90
C SER A 428 -10.99 4.90 -21.26
N ALA A 429 -9.78 4.92 -21.83
CA ALA A 429 -9.14 6.18 -22.27
C ALA A 429 -9.94 6.92 -23.35
N PHE A 430 -10.52 6.22 -24.34
CA PHE A 430 -11.39 6.82 -25.35
C PHE A 430 -12.73 7.30 -24.78
N ALA A 431 -13.34 6.54 -23.87
CA ALA A 431 -14.57 6.94 -23.19
C ALA A 431 -14.37 8.24 -22.39
N GLU A 432 -13.29 8.30 -21.61
CA GLU A 432 -12.90 9.52 -20.90
C GLU A 432 -12.50 10.64 -21.87
N GLY A 433 -11.82 10.32 -22.97
CA GLY A 433 -11.50 11.26 -24.04
C GLY A 433 -12.73 11.94 -24.62
N PHE A 434 -13.80 11.18 -24.91
CA PHE A 434 -15.09 11.76 -25.31
C PHE A 434 -15.68 12.64 -24.23
N ARG A 435 -15.72 12.15 -22.98
CA ARG A 435 -16.31 12.88 -21.85
C ARG A 435 -15.63 14.25 -21.67
N VAL A 436 -14.31 14.31 -21.75
CA VAL A 436 -13.52 15.52 -21.48
C VAL A 436 -13.37 16.43 -22.70
N LEU A 437 -13.10 15.87 -23.88
CA LEU A 437 -12.78 16.63 -25.10
C LEU A 437 -14.00 16.91 -25.98
N ASP A 438 -15.12 16.21 -25.72
CA ASP A 438 -16.37 16.29 -26.47
C ASP A 438 -16.26 15.93 -27.97
N ASP A 439 -15.35 15.03 -28.31
CA ASP A 439 -15.18 14.55 -29.68
C ASP A 439 -15.82 13.17 -29.87
N ARG A 440 -16.93 13.13 -30.61
CA ARG A 440 -17.72 11.91 -30.85
C ARG A 440 -16.90 10.79 -31.48
N ARG A 441 -15.82 11.08 -32.20
CA ARG A 441 -14.93 10.06 -32.79
C ARG A 441 -14.36 9.12 -31.73
N TYR A 442 -14.15 9.63 -30.51
CA TYR A 442 -13.63 8.83 -29.39
C TYR A 442 -14.69 7.90 -28.80
N LEU A 443 -15.94 8.36 -28.66
CA LEU A 443 -17.04 7.50 -28.22
C LEU A 443 -17.25 6.35 -29.21
N GLU A 444 -17.29 6.64 -30.51
CA GLU A 444 -17.50 5.60 -31.53
C GLU A 444 -16.33 4.60 -31.58
N ALA A 445 -15.09 5.03 -31.39
CA ALA A 445 -13.94 4.13 -31.27
C ALA A 445 -14.06 3.21 -30.06
N ALA A 446 -14.43 3.74 -28.89
CA ALA A 446 -14.65 2.96 -27.68
C ALA A 446 -15.78 1.93 -27.85
N LYS A 447 -16.93 2.35 -28.42
CA LYS A 447 -18.08 1.47 -28.70
C LYS A 447 -17.72 0.34 -29.64
N ARG A 448 -17.04 0.65 -30.76
CA ARG A 448 -16.65 -0.35 -31.76
C ARG A 448 -15.70 -1.39 -31.18
N ALA A 449 -14.73 -0.97 -30.36
CA ALA A 449 -13.83 -1.90 -29.68
C ALA A 449 -14.55 -2.73 -28.62
N ALA A 450 -15.41 -2.13 -27.79
CA ALA A 450 -16.18 -2.84 -26.77
C ALA A 450 -17.14 -3.86 -27.40
N ASP A 451 -17.85 -3.49 -28.46
CA ASP A 451 -18.75 -4.39 -29.20
C ASP A 451 -17.97 -5.56 -29.81
N PHE A 452 -16.80 -5.30 -30.40
CA PHE A 452 -15.90 -6.33 -30.92
C PHE A 452 -15.48 -7.32 -29.82
N LEU A 453 -15.01 -6.84 -28.67
CA LEU A 453 -14.62 -7.71 -27.55
C LEU A 453 -15.81 -8.54 -27.05
N LEU A 454 -16.99 -7.92 -26.86
CA LEU A 454 -18.20 -8.61 -26.41
C LEU A 454 -18.70 -9.66 -27.41
N SER A 455 -18.48 -9.46 -28.72
CA SER A 455 -18.94 -10.40 -29.75
C SER A 455 -17.92 -11.50 -30.08
N THR A 456 -16.63 -11.19 -30.00
CA THR A 456 -15.56 -12.03 -30.56
C THR A 456 -14.69 -12.69 -29.49
N LEU A 457 -14.45 -11.99 -28.37
CA LEU A 457 -13.61 -12.49 -27.28
C LEU A 457 -14.43 -12.95 -26.07
N ARG A 458 -15.76 -12.92 -26.14
CA ARG A 458 -16.65 -13.53 -25.15
C ARG A 458 -17.20 -14.86 -25.65
N ARG A 459 -16.97 -15.91 -24.86
CA ARG A 459 -17.50 -17.26 -25.10
C ARG A 459 -19.00 -17.31 -24.78
N PRO A 460 -19.75 -18.30 -25.33
CA PRO A 460 -21.18 -18.47 -25.04
C PRO A 460 -21.51 -18.71 -23.56
N ASP A 461 -20.58 -19.27 -22.79
CA ASP A 461 -20.69 -19.46 -21.33
C ASP A 461 -20.43 -18.18 -20.52
N GLY A 462 -20.12 -17.07 -21.20
CA GLY A 462 -19.84 -15.78 -20.60
C GLY A 462 -18.38 -15.54 -20.20
N ARG A 463 -17.50 -16.54 -20.33
CA ARG A 463 -16.05 -16.37 -20.09
C ARG A 463 -15.40 -15.57 -21.21
N LEU A 464 -14.34 -14.83 -20.88
CA LEU A 464 -13.53 -14.10 -21.84
C LEU A 464 -12.37 -14.97 -22.37
N LEU A 465 -11.93 -14.64 -23.57
CA LEU A 465 -10.67 -15.05 -24.16
C LEU A 465 -9.66 -13.91 -24.08
N ARG A 466 -8.38 -14.25 -23.94
CA ARG A 466 -7.30 -13.27 -23.75
C ARG A 466 -6.95 -12.55 -25.05
N THR A 467 -6.75 -13.31 -26.12
CA THR A 467 -6.07 -12.82 -27.33
C THR A 467 -6.85 -13.14 -28.60
N TRP A 468 -6.84 -12.20 -29.53
CA TRP A 468 -7.32 -12.38 -30.89
C TRP A 468 -6.27 -11.88 -31.89
N ARG A 469 -6.06 -12.65 -32.95
CA ARG A 469 -5.25 -12.23 -34.10
C ARG A 469 -5.70 -12.94 -35.36
N ALA A 470 -5.74 -12.22 -36.48
CA ALA A 470 -6.01 -12.80 -37.80
C ALA A 470 -7.27 -13.71 -37.84
N GLY A 471 -8.35 -13.29 -37.16
CA GLY A 471 -9.62 -14.03 -37.11
C GLY A 471 -9.70 -15.15 -36.06
N ARG A 472 -8.64 -15.42 -35.30
CA ARG A 472 -8.59 -16.49 -34.28
C ARG A 472 -8.55 -15.91 -32.87
N ALA A 473 -9.64 -16.06 -32.11
CA ALA A 473 -9.66 -15.83 -30.66
C ALA A 473 -9.27 -17.10 -29.92
N HIS A 474 -8.39 -17.01 -28.93
CA HIS A 474 -7.93 -18.16 -28.15
C HIS A 474 -7.32 -17.73 -26.80
N LEU A 475 -6.94 -18.75 -26.00
CA LEU A 475 -6.49 -18.68 -24.61
C LEU A 475 -7.56 -18.17 -23.64
N ASP A 476 -7.70 -18.87 -22.53
CA ASP A 476 -8.60 -18.42 -21.45
C ASP A 476 -8.07 -17.10 -20.87
N ALA A 477 -9.00 -16.20 -20.55
CA ALA A 477 -8.68 -14.89 -20.00
C ALA A 477 -8.27 -14.92 -18.52
N TYR A 478 -7.45 -13.95 -18.15
CA TYR A 478 -6.93 -13.70 -16.80
C TYR A 478 -7.73 -12.62 -16.08
N LEU A 479 -7.51 -12.45 -14.77
CA LEU A 479 -8.20 -11.43 -13.99
C LEU A 479 -8.09 -10.03 -14.62
N GLU A 480 -6.92 -9.67 -15.16
CA GLU A 480 -6.70 -8.37 -15.83
C GLU A 480 -7.66 -8.12 -16.99
N ASP A 481 -8.00 -9.15 -17.76
CA ASP A 481 -8.93 -9.04 -18.89
C ASP A 481 -10.34 -8.71 -18.40
N TYR A 482 -10.80 -9.41 -17.35
CA TYR A 482 -12.12 -9.14 -16.77
C TYR A 482 -12.15 -7.79 -16.05
N ALA A 483 -11.11 -7.48 -15.26
CA ALA A 483 -11.05 -6.30 -14.42
C ALA A 483 -11.02 -5.02 -15.26
N PHE A 484 -10.08 -4.91 -16.21
CA PHE A 484 -9.96 -3.71 -17.03
C PHE A 484 -11.13 -3.58 -17.99
N PHE A 485 -11.65 -4.69 -18.55
CA PHE A 485 -12.79 -4.60 -19.45
C PHE A 485 -14.08 -4.25 -18.71
N ALA A 486 -14.31 -4.79 -17.51
CA ALA A 486 -15.45 -4.38 -16.67
C ALA A 486 -15.37 -2.89 -16.32
N GLU A 487 -14.20 -2.38 -15.93
CA GLU A 487 -14.02 -0.95 -15.67
C GLU A 487 -14.26 -0.11 -16.94
N ALA A 488 -13.76 -0.55 -18.11
CA ALA A 488 -13.97 0.15 -19.38
C ALA A 488 -15.44 0.23 -19.78
N LEU A 489 -16.21 -0.84 -19.54
CA LEU A 489 -17.64 -0.88 -19.82
C LEU A 489 -18.44 0.06 -18.90
N VAL A 490 -18.02 0.22 -17.64
CA VAL A 490 -18.56 1.25 -16.75
C VAL A 490 -18.19 2.65 -17.27
N ASP A 491 -16.92 2.89 -17.62
CA ASP A 491 -16.49 4.18 -18.18
C ASP A 491 -17.24 4.54 -19.46
N LEU A 492 -17.44 3.56 -20.36
CA LEU A 492 -18.18 3.74 -21.61
C LEU A 492 -19.65 4.07 -21.35
N TYR A 493 -20.30 3.38 -20.41
CA TYR A 493 -21.66 3.71 -19.99
C TYR A 493 -21.74 5.13 -19.41
N GLU A 494 -20.84 5.50 -18.50
CA GLU A 494 -20.82 6.82 -17.87
C GLU A 494 -20.52 7.95 -18.87
N ALA A 495 -19.75 7.67 -19.92
CA ALA A 495 -19.47 8.59 -21.01
C ALA A 495 -20.68 8.84 -21.92
N GLY A 496 -21.74 8.03 -21.85
CA GLY A 496 -22.96 8.14 -22.66
C GLY A 496 -23.19 6.97 -23.62
N GLY A 497 -22.51 5.83 -23.40
CA GLY A 497 -22.80 4.57 -24.08
C GLY A 497 -24.15 3.96 -23.67
N GLU A 498 -24.59 2.94 -24.40
CA GLU A 498 -25.88 2.28 -24.13
C GLU A 498 -25.86 1.48 -22.81
N ALA A 499 -27.04 1.29 -22.21
CA ALA A 499 -27.21 0.54 -20.95
C ALA A 499 -26.64 -0.89 -20.99
N ARG A 500 -26.60 -1.53 -22.16
CA ARG A 500 -26.01 -2.87 -22.37
C ARG A 500 -24.54 -2.96 -21.94
N TYR A 501 -23.80 -1.84 -21.96
CA TYR A 501 -22.41 -1.84 -21.49
C TYR A 501 -22.34 -1.98 -19.97
N LEU A 502 -23.21 -1.30 -19.23
CA LEU A 502 -23.32 -1.49 -17.79
C LEU A 502 -23.75 -2.93 -17.46
N GLU A 503 -24.69 -3.50 -18.19
CA GLU A 503 -25.09 -4.91 -18.05
C GLU A 503 -23.93 -5.88 -18.32
N GLY A 504 -23.11 -5.59 -19.34
CA GLY A 504 -21.88 -6.31 -19.63
C GLY A 504 -20.88 -6.23 -18.47
N ALA A 505 -20.67 -5.04 -17.90
CA ALA A 505 -19.81 -4.84 -16.74
C ALA A 505 -20.30 -5.66 -15.52
N VAL A 506 -21.61 -5.70 -15.29
CA VAL A 506 -22.22 -6.53 -14.22
C VAL A 506 -21.95 -8.01 -14.46
N ALA A 507 -22.15 -8.49 -15.69
CA ALA A 507 -21.89 -9.89 -16.01
C ALA A 507 -20.42 -10.26 -15.75
N LEU A 508 -19.48 -9.39 -16.13
CA LEU A 508 -18.04 -9.61 -15.87
C LEU A 508 -17.72 -9.54 -14.37
N ALA A 509 -18.30 -8.60 -13.63
CA ALA A 509 -18.10 -8.48 -12.18
C ALA A 509 -18.57 -9.73 -11.43
N GLU A 510 -19.70 -10.33 -11.81
CA GLU A 510 -20.15 -11.59 -11.21
C GLU A 510 -19.22 -12.76 -11.60
N ARG A 511 -18.64 -12.78 -12.82
CA ARG A 511 -17.59 -13.75 -13.18
C ARG A 511 -16.32 -13.57 -12.34
N ILE A 512 -15.89 -12.32 -12.09
CA ILE A 512 -14.75 -12.02 -11.20
C ILE A 512 -14.96 -12.66 -9.83
N ARG A 513 -16.14 -12.45 -9.23
CA ARG A 513 -16.49 -13.00 -7.91
C ARG A 513 -16.55 -14.53 -7.92
N GLN A 514 -17.11 -15.12 -8.97
CA GLN A 514 -17.27 -16.57 -9.07
C GLN A 514 -15.95 -17.29 -9.33
N ASP A 515 -15.16 -16.82 -10.30
CA ASP A 515 -14.01 -17.55 -10.82
C ASP A 515 -12.69 -17.16 -10.13
N PHE A 516 -12.56 -15.94 -9.61
CA PHE A 516 -11.26 -15.41 -9.16
C PHE A 516 -11.18 -15.10 -7.67
N ALA A 517 -12.30 -14.97 -6.95
CA ALA A 517 -12.28 -14.60 -5.53
C ALA A 517 -11.51 -15.60 -4.64
N ALA A 518 -10.67 -15.04 -3.76
CA ALA A 518 -9.95 -15.75 -2.70
C ALA A 518 -10.72 -15.68 -1.36
N GLU A 519 -10.55 -16.69 -0.51
CA GLU A 519 -11.24 -16.77 0.79
C GLU A 519 -10.75 -15.66 1.74
N GLU A 520 -9.46 -15.37 1.70
CA GLU A 520 -8.78 -14.35 2.51
C GLU A 520 -9.04 -12.91 2.02
N GLY A 521 -9.87 -12.73 0.97
CA GLY A 521 -10.11 -11.46 0.29
C GLY A 521 -9.18 -11.26 -0.90
N GLY A 522 -9.55 -10.38 -1.84
CA GLY A 522 -8.85 -10.22 -3.12
C GLY A 522 -9.14 -11.34 -4.13
N PHE A 523 -8.37 -11.34 -5.21
CA PHE A 523 -8.60 -12.17 -6.40
C PHE A 523 -7.29 -12.80 -6.87
N PHE A 524 -7.38 -14.04 -7.36
CA PHE A 524 -6.27 -14.73 -8.05
C PHE A 524 -6.14 -14.22 -9.49
N SER A 525 -4.95 -14.32 -10.08
CA SER A 525 -4.72 -13.88 -11.47
C SER A 525 -5.36 -14.81 -12.51
N THR A 526 -5.53 -16.11 -12.21
CA THR A 526 -6.16 -17.10 -13.10
C THR A 526 -7.53 -17.54 -12.57
N ALA A 527 -8.43 -18.01 -13.43
CA ALA A 527 -9.78 -18.48 -13.05
C ALA A 527 -9.77 -19.84 -12.33
N ARG A 528 -10.84 -20.17 -11.58
CA ARG A 528 -11.09 -21.53 -11.09
C ARG A 528 -11.23 -22.48 -12.29
N GLY A 529 -10.40 -23.52 -12.32
CA GLY A 529 -10.33 -24.48 -13.42
C GLY A 529 -9.50 -24.03 -14.62
N HIS A 530 -8.71 -22.97 -14.49
CA HIS A 530 -7.63 -22.67 -15.43
C HIS A 530 -6.54 -23.76 -15.36
N GLU A 531 -5.64 -23.81 -16.35
CA GLU A 531 -4.46 -24.67 -16.33
C GLU A 531 -3.71 -24.56 -14.99
N PRO A 532 -3.46 -25.68 -14.28
CA PRO A 532 -2.77 -25.66 -13.00
C PRO A 532 -1.27 -25.40 -13.19
N LEU A 533 -0.75 -24.41 -12.46
CA LEU A 533 0.68 -24.10 -12.34
C LEU A 533 1.16 -24.40 -10.91
N ILE A 534 2.48 -24.36 -10.68
CA ILE A 534 3.11 -24.60 -9.38
C ILE A 534 2.60 -23.67 -8.26
N VAL A 535 2.11 -22.48 -8.64
CA VAL A 535 1.53 -21.44 -7.79
C VAL A 535 0.39 -20.78 -8.56
N ARG A 536 -0.70 -20.43 -7.87
CA ARG A 536 -1.73 -19.54 -8.40
C ARG A 536 -1.48 -18.13 -7.84
N PRO A 537 -0.88 -17.21 -8.62
CA PRO A 537 -0.46 -15.93 -8.10
C PRO A 537 -1.65 -15.03 -7.74
N ARG A 538 -1.37 -14.10 -6.84
CA ARG A 538 -2.23 -12.98 -6.47
C ARG A 538 -1.39 -11.72 -6.55
N GLU A 539 -1.67 -10.87 -7.53
CA GLU A 539 -0.99 -9.58 -7.70
C GLU A 539 -1.69 -8.50 -6.87
N GLY A 540 -0.92 -7.66 -6.17
CA GLY A 540 -1.45 -6.52 -5.40
C GLY A 540 -0.87 -5.16 -5.73
N HIS A 541 0.38 -5.11 -6.20
CA HIS A 541 1.09 -3.88 -6.52
C HIS A 541 0.87 -3.51 -7.99
N ASP A 542 1.03 -2.22 -8.32
CA ASP A 542 1.01 -1.74 -9.69
C ASP A 542 2.37 -2.01 -10.35
N GLY A 543 2.34 -2.50 -11.60
CA GLY A 543 3.52 -2.66 -12.46
C GLY A 543 3.53 -1.60 -13.57
N ALA A 544 3.90 -2.02 -14.79
CA ALA A 544 3.72 -1.20 -16.00
C ALA A 544 2.22 -0.96 -16.32
N ILE A 545 1.36 -1.85 -15.84
CA ILE A 545 -0.10 -1.73 -15.84
C ILE A 545 -0.60 -1.68 -14.39
N PRO A 546 -1.80 -1.12 -14.14
CA PRO A 546 -2.38 -1.09 -12.81
C PRO A 546 -2.66 -2.51 -12.29
N SER A 547 -2.66 -2.72 -10.97
CA SER A 547 -3.01 -4.02 -10.38
C SER A 547 -4.40 -4.47 -10.84
N ALA A 548 -4.50 -5.69 -11.36
CA ALA A 548 -5.78 -6.28 -11.76
C ALA A 548 -6.74 -6.42 -10.57
N ASN A 549 -6.21 -6.70 -9.37
CA ASN A 549 -6.98 -6.74 -8.13
C ASN A 549 -7.61 -5.38 -7.82
N ALA A 550 -6.84 -4.31 -7.93
CA ALA A 550 -7.30 -2.96 -7.65
C ALA A 550 -8.30 -2.46 -8.71
N ALA A 551 -8.11 -2.81 -9.98
CA ALA A 551 -9.09 -2.50 -11.03
C ALA A 551 -10.41 -3.27 -10.84
N ALA A 552 -10.35 -4.56 -10.48
CA ALA A 552 -11.54 -5.33 -10.12
C ALA A 552 -12.28 -4.68 -8.93
N ALA A 553 -11.54 -4.27 -7.90
CA ALA A 553 -12.10 -3.56 -6.75
C ALA A 553 -12.75 -2.22 -7.15
N MET A 554 -12.14 -1.45 -8.06
CA MET A 554 -12.74 -0.21 -8.59
C MET A 554 -14.04 -0.47 -9.35
N ALA A 555 -14.06 -1.48 -10.23
CA ALA A 555 -15.26 -1.85 -10.98
C ALA A 555 -16.39 -2.27 -10.03
N LEU A 556 -16.10 -3.14 -9.05
CA LEU A 556 -17.06 -3.57 -8.02
C LEU A 556 -17.56 -2.39 -7.18
N ALA A 557 -16.67 -1.48 -6.76
CA ALA A 557 -17.03 -0.30 -5.99
C ALA A 557 -17.99 0.60 -6.77
N ARG A 558 -17.71 0.92 -8.03
CA ARG A 558 -18.59 1.76 -8.86
C ARG A 558 -19.92 1.08 -9.16
N LEU A 559 -19.90 -0.21 -9.51
CA LEU A 559 -21.13 -0.99 -9.73
C LEU A 559 -22.01 -1.05 -8.47
N SER A 560 -21.41 -1.08 -7.28
CA SER A 560 -22.17 -1.07 -6.02
C SER A 560 -23.08 0.17 -5.89
N TYR A 561 -22.65 1.33 -6.39
CA TYR A 561 -23.42 2.57 -6.38
C TYR A 561 -24.33 2.73 -7.60
N HIS A 562 -23.99 2.14 -8.75
CA HIS A 562 -24.94 2.10 -9.88
C HIS A 562 -26.15 1.22 -9.58
N LEU A 563 -25.98 0.16 -8.79
CA LEU A 563 -26.96 -0.92 -8.62
C LEU A 563 -27.56 -1.02 -7.21
N ASP A 564 -27.11 -0.20 -6.26
CA ASP A 564 -27.46 -0.31 -4.84
C ASP A 564 -27.15 -1.70 -4.26
N ARG A 565 -25.93 -2.19 -4.52
CA ARG A 565 -25.46 -3.54 -4.17
C ARG A 565 -24.33 -3.47 -3.13
N PRO A 566 -24.64 -3.41 -1.82
CA PRO A 566 -23.63 -3.28 -0.77
C PRO A 566 -22.66 -4.45 -0.69
N ASP A 567 -23.05 -5.65 -1.15
CA ASP A 567 -22.17 -6.81 -1.22
C ASP A 567 -21.00 -6.61 -2.19
N LEU A 568 -21.19 -5.92 -3.32
CA LEU A 568 -20.10 -5.57 -4.24
C LEU A 568 -19.13 -4.57 -3.60
N ARG A 569 -19.64 -3.63 -2.78
CA ARG A 569 -18.83 -2.66 -2.03
C ARG A 569 -17.98 -3.35 -0.97
N GLU A 570 -18.54 -4.35 -0.31
CA GLU A 570 -17.81 -5.16 0.67
C GLU A 570 -16.71 -5.98 0.00
N ASP A 571 -16.98 -6.59 -1.15
CA ASP A 571 -15.96 -7.32 -1.92
C ASP A 571 -14.82 -6.40 -2.40
N ALA A 572 -15.13 -5.19 -2.87
CA ALA A 572 -14.12 -4.17 -3.18
C ALA A 572 -13.27 -3.82 -1.94
N SER A 573 -13.92 -3.62 -0.80
CA SER A 573 -13.25 -3.30 0.47
C SER A 573 -12.39 -4.47 0.97
N ARG A 574 -12.81 -5.72 0.76
CA ARG A 574 -12.04 -6.93 1.08
C ARG A 574 -10.81 -7.08 0.19
N ALA A 575 -10.92 -6.72 -1.09
CA ALA A 575 -9.80 -6.75 -2.02
C ALA A 575 -8.69 -5.77 -1.62
N ILE A 576 -9.03 -4.55 -1.21
CA ILE A 576 -8.05 -3.57 -0.71
C ILE A 576 -7.44 -4.02 0.63
N ARG A 577 -8.28 -4.50 1.55
CA ARG A 577 -7.83 -5.01 2.86
C ARG A 577 -6.77 -6.09 2.75
N ALA A 578 -6.90 -7.00 1.77
CA ALA A 578 -5.96 -8.09 1.57
C ALA A 578 -4.51 -7.60 1.37
N TRP A 579 -4.35 -6.36 0.90
CA TRP A 579 -3.06 -5.73 0.66
C TRP A 579 -2.73 -4.62 1.67
N GLY A 580 -3.42 -4.56 2.81
CA GLY A 580 -3.29 -3.47 3.77
C GLY A 580 -1.89 -3.25 4.34
N LYS A 581 -1.21 -4.31 4.82
CA LYS A 581 0.18 -4.15 5.33
C LYS A 581 1.18 -3.80 4.22
N PRO A 582 1.13 -4.43 3.02
CA PRO A 582 1.95 -4.02 1.88
C PRO A 582 1.73 -2.56 1.46
N ILE A 583 0.46 -2.10 1.43
CA ILE A 583 0.12 -0.70 1.15
C ILE A 583 0.73 0.22 2.23
N ALA A 584 0.63 -0.12 3.52
CA ALA A 584 1.23 0.69 4.58
C ALA A 584 2.77 0.77 4.49
N ARG A 585 3.43 -0.29 4.00
CA ARG A 585 4.89 -0.33 3.86
C ARG A 585 5.41 0.43 2.63
N GLN A 586 4.74 0.28 1.49
CA GLN A 586 5.18 0.85 0.21
C GLN A 586 4.02 1.49 -0.57
N PRO A 587 3.34 2.50 -0.01
CA PRO A 587 2.08 3.02 -0.55
C PRO A 587 2.20 3.54 -1.99
N ARG A 588 3.36 4.07 -2.41
CA ARG A 588 3.57 4.53 -3.78
C ARG A 588 3.42 3.44 -4.85
N SER A 589 3.65 2.17 -4.51
CA SER A 589 3.54 1.02 -5.42
C SER A 589 2.10 0.52 -5.57
N PHE A 590 1.13 1.18 -4.94
CA PHE A 590 -0.27 0.77 -4.89
C PHE A 590 -1.20 1.92 -5.29
N ALA A 591 -0.79 2.75 -6.26
CA ALA A 591 -1.51 3.93 -6.70
C ALA A 591 -2.97 3.64 -7.12
N LYS A 592 -3.22 2.54 -7.86
CA LYS A 592 -4.58 2.14 -8.23
C LYS A 592 -5.40 1.70 -7.01
N SER A 593 -4.81 0.95 -6.08
CA SER A 593 -5.45 0.58 -4.81
C SER A 593 -5.80 1.82 -3.99
N LEU A 594 -4.90 2.80 -3.92
CA LEU A 594 -5.15 4.07 -3.22
C LEU A 594 -6.21 4.93 -3.91
N ALA A 595 -6.37 4.83 -5.23
CA ALA A 595 -7.50 5.44 -5.94
C ALA A 595 -8.84 4.77 -5.56
N VAL A 596 -8.87 3.44 -5.36
CA VAL A 596 -10.03 2.74 -4.79
C VAL A 596 -10.26 3.18 -3.35
N VAL A 597 -9.18 3.39 -2.58
CA VAL A 597 -9.27 3.87 -1.20
C VAL A 597 -9.96 5.23 -1.14
N ASP A 598 -9.47 6.18 -1.91
CA ASP A 598 -10.06 7.52 -2.04
C ASP A 598 -11.56 7.45 -2.39
N PHE A 599 -11.92 6.61 -3.36
CA PHE A 599 -13.31 6.42 -3.80
C PHE A 599 -14.22 5.85 -2.70
N LEU A 600 -13.77 4.81 -2.00
CA LEU A 600 -14.56 4.13 -0.97
C LEU A 600 -14.67 4.96 0.33
N LEU A 601 -13.65 5.74 0.67
CA LEU A 601 -13.66 6.61 1.86
C LEU A 601 -14.56 7.82 1.69
N GLU A 602 -14.53 8.49 0.54
CA GLU A 602 -15.38 9.66 0.30
C GLU A 602 -16.80 9.29 -0.12
N GLY A 603 -16.94 8.15 -0.80
CA GLY A 603 -18.11 7.84 -1.61
C GLY A 603 -18.17 8.70 -2.89
N PRO A 604 -18.84 8.23 -3.94
CA PRO A 604 -18.98 9.00 -5.16
C PRO A 604 -19.99 10.15 -5.00
N VAL A 605 -19.77 11.21 -5.78
CA VAL A 605 -20.88 12.08 -6.19
C VAL A 605 -21.68 11.34 -7.26
N GLU A 606 -22.97 11.13 -7.02
CA GLU A 606 -23.87 10.41 -7.92
C GLU A 606 -24.56 11.41 -8.86
N LEU A 607 -24.29 11.30 -10.17
CA LEU A 607 -24.78 12.25 -11.17
C LEU A 607 -25.81 11.57 -12.07
N ALA A 608 -27.07 12.00 -12.01
CA ALA A 608 -28.12 11.54 -12.92
C ALA A 608 -28.47 12.64 -13.92
N LEU A 609 -28.13 12.43 -15.19
CA LEU A 609 -28.38 13.36 -16.29
C LEU A 609 -29.59 12.87 -17.11
N ILE A 610 -30.68 13.65 -17.09
CA ILE A 610 -31.94 13.33 -17.75
C ILE A 610 -32.14 14.24 -18.96
N GLY A 611 -32.33 13.68 -20.14
CA GLY A 611 -32.53 14.41 -21.40
C GLY A 611 -32.09 13.57 -22.61
N ALA A 612 -32.36 14.06 -23.82
CA ALA A 612 -32.00 13.34 -25.04
C ALA A 612 -30.66 13.82 -25.61
N PRO A 613 -29.75 12.91 -26.03
CA PRO A 613 -28.54 13.29 -26.75
C PRO A 613 -28.84 14.14 -28.00
N GLY A 614 -28.09 15.22 -28.22
CA GLY A 614 -28.34 16.18 -29.30
C GLY A 614 -29.23 17.37 -28.89
N GLU A 615 -29.91 17.31 -27.74
CA GLU A 615 -30.57 18.49 -27.17
C GLU A 615 -29.53 19.46 -26.59
N ALA A 616 -29.62 20.74 -26.97
CA ALA A 616 -28.64 21.75 -26.58
C ALA A 616 -28.41 21.85 -25.06
N GLY A 617 -29.48 21.74 -24.26
CA GLY A 617 -29.39 21.76 -22.80
C GLY A 617 -28.71 20.51 -22.21
N PHE A 618 -29.02 19.34 -22.75
CA PHE A 618 -28.39 18.07 -22.34
C PHE A 618 -26.89 18.08 -22.66
N ASP A 619 -26.53 18.43 -23.90
CA ASP A 619 -25.13 18.49 -24.34
C ASP A 619 -24.33 19.58 -23.64
N ALA A 620 -24.97 20.68 -23.24
CA ALA A 620 -24.32 21.70 -22.41
C ALA A 620 -23.96 21.14 -21.01
N LEU A 621 -24.91 20.49 -20.33
CA LEU A 621 -24.68 19.88 -19.01
C LEU A 621 -23.65 18.75 -19.08
N ARG A 622 -23.73 17.87 -20.09
CA ARG A 622 -22.77 16.77 -20.29
C ARG A 622 -21.35 17.28 -20.49
N ARG A 623 -21.16 18.28 -21.37
CA ARG A 623 -19.85 18.90 -21.61
C ARG A 623 -19.28 19.56 -20.36
N ASP A 624 -20.11 20.25 -19.59
CA ASP A 624 -19.68 20.90 -18.36
C ASP A 624 -19.18 19.88 -17.33
N LEU A 625 -19.96 18.83 -17.06
CA LEU A 625 -19.54 17.71 -16.21
C LEU A 625 -18.24 17.06 -16.71
N GLY A 626 -18.10 16.98 -18.04
CA GLY A 626 -16.92 16.48 -18.70
C GLY A 626 -15.64 17.25 -18.41
N ARG A 627 -15.71 18.57 -18.25
CA ARG A 627 -14.55 19.43 -18.00
C ARG A 627 -14.07 19.40 -16.55
N ARG A 628 -14.89 18.92 -15.63
CA ARG A 628 -14.59 18.93 -14.19
C ARG A 628 -13.80 17.69 -13.78
N TYR A 629 -12.76 17.90 -12.98
CA TYR A 629 -12.05 16.81 -12.32
C TYR A 629 -12.86 16.28 -11.13
N LEU A 630 -13.62 15.21 -11.39
CA LEU A 630 -14.45 14.52 -10.39
C LEU A 630 -13.98 13.06 -10.30
N PRO A 631 -12.88 12.76 -9.58
CA PRO A 631 -12.27 11.43 -9.58
C PRO A 631 -13.09 10.38 -8.81
N ASN A 632 -13.99 10.83 -7.93
CA ASN A 632 -14.95 10.00 -7.17
C ASN A 632 -16.38 10.32 -7.62
N ARG A 633 -16.74 9.82 -8.80
CA ARG A 633 -18.07 10.04 -9.41
C ARG A 633 -18.66 8.73 -9.90
N ILE A 634 -19.98 8.72 -10.04
CA ILE A 634 -20.68 7.85 -10.97
C ILE A 634 -21.66 8.68 -11.79
N VAL A 635 -21.89 8.30 -13.06
CA VAL A 635 -22.79 9.04 -13.97
C VAL A 635 -23.81 8.09 -14.58
N ALA A 636 -25.10 8.39 -14.44
CA ALA A 636 -26.14 7.69 -15.17
C ALA A 636 -26.88 8.66 -16.08
N GLN A 637 -27.02 8.30 -17.36
CA GLN A 637 -27.71 9.10 -18.36
C GLN A 637 -29.00 8.40 -18.77
N HIS A 638 -30.09 9.15 -18.95
CA HIS A 638 -31.36 8.60 -19.39
C HIS A 638 -32.09 9.56 -20.34
N ASP A 639 -32.44 9.02 -21.52
CA ASP A 639 -33.39 9.63 -22.43
C ASP A 639 -34.81 9.16 -22.05
N PRO A 640 -35.68 10.05 -21.55
CA PRO A 640 -37.05 9.70 -21.19
C PRO A 640 -37.90 9.17 -22.36
N SER A 641 -37.50 9.44 -23.61
CA SER A 641 -38.24 9.03 -24.81
C SER A 641 -38.00 7.56 -25.20
N THR A 642 -36.89 6.96 -24.76
CA THR A 642 -36.53 5.58 -25.12
C THR A 642 -37.09 4.53 -24.15
N GLY A 643 -37.73 4.97 -23.06
CA GLY A 643 -38.31 4.11 -22.01
C GLY A 643 -37.26 3.49 -21.06
N GLY A 644 -37.69 3.21 -19.82
CA GLY A 644 -36.93 2.45 -18.81
C GLY A 644 -35.79 3.20 -18.11
N ALA A 645 -35.99 3.65 -16.86
CA ALA A 645 -34.90 4.05 -15.97
C ALA A 645 -34.26 2.78 -15.36
N GLY A 646 -33.23 2.25 -16.02
CA GLY A 646 -32.66 0.92 -15.71
C GLY A 646 -31.92 0.81 -14.37
N THR A 647 -31.40 1.91 -13.83
CA THR A 647 -30.62 1.89 -12.57
C THR A 647 -31.39 2.54 -11.41
N PRO A 648 -31.16 2.10 -10.15
CA PRO A 648 -31.65 2.78 -8.94
C PRO A 648 -31.38 4.29 -8.95
N LEU A 649 -30.22 4.72 -9.44
CA LEU A 649 -29.86 6.13 -9.53
C LEU A 649 -30.78 6.93 -10.45
N LEU A 650 -31.34 6.35 -11.51
CA LEU A 650 -32.24 7.05 -12.45
C LEU A 650 -33.71 7.08 -12.00
N ARG A 651 -34.08 6.26 -11.01
CA ARG A 651 -35.48 6.10 -10.59
C ARG A 651 -36.05 7.41 -10.06
N GLY A 652 -37.24 7.78 -10.53
CA GLY A 652 -38.01 8.93 -10.04
C GLY A 652 -37.46 10.31 -10.46
N LYS A 653 -36.60 10.38 -11.48
CA LYS A 653 -35.96 11.63 -11.94
C LYS A 653 -36.51 12.06 -13.31
N PRO A 654 -37.47 13.00 -13.37
CA PRO A 654 -38.03 13.48 -14.63
C PRO A 654 -37.22 14.66 -15.22
N LEU A 655 -37.63 15.11 -16.41
CA LEU A 655 -37.26 16.44 -16.92
C LEU A 655 -37.80 17.55 -16.00
N VAL A 656 -37.13 18.70 -15.97
CA VAL A 656 -37.54 19.85 -15.14
C VAL A 656 -38.13 20.94 -16.04
N GLY A 657 -39.45 21.11 -15.96
CA GLY A 657 -40.17 22.04 -16.83
C GLY A 657 -40.00 21.72 -18.33
N GLY A 658 -39.92 20.43 -18.67
CA GLY A 658 -39.69 19.95 -20.04
C GLY A 658 -38.25 20.10 -20.55
N ARG A 659 -37.30 20.53 -19.70
CA ARG A 659 -35.88 20.69 -20.07
C ARG A 659 -35.03 19.59 -19.46
N ALA A 660 -33.90 19.31 -20.12
CA ALA A 660 -32.85 18.45 -19.60
C ALA A 660 -32.40 18.92 -18.21
N ALA A 661 -32.14 17.96 -17.33
CA ALA A 661 -31.86 18.22 -15.92
C ALA A 661 -30.76 17.31 -15.39
N LEU A 662 -29.88 17.89 -14.56
CA LEU A 662 -28.88 17.17 -13.79
C LEU A 662 -29.32 17.08 -12.32
N TYR A 663 -29.36 15.87 -11.80
CA TYR A 663 -29.57 15.56 -10.39
C TYR A 663 -28.24 15.16 -9.77
N VAL A 664 -27.83 15.88 -8.73
CA VAL A 664 -26.62 15.58 -7.96
C VAL A 664 -27.05 14.95 -6.64
N CYS A 665 -26.65 13.70 -6.41
CA CYS A 665 -27.08 12.89 -5.28
C CYS A 665 -25.89 12.36 -4.48
N ARG A 666 -26.15 12.05 -3.20
CA ARG A 666 -25.25 11.29 -2.32
C ARG A 666 -26.09 10.30 -1.52
N GLY A 667 -25.79 9.02 -1.61
CA GLY A 667 -26.58 7.96 -0.98
C GLY A 667 -28.02 7.93 -1.49
N TYR A 668 -28.21 8.13 -2.80
CA TYR A 668 -29.52 8.24 -3.46
C TYR A 668 -30.43 9.40 -2.99
N ALA A 669 -29.95 10.26 -2.09
CA ALA A 669 -30.61 11.51 -1.73
C ALA A 669 -30.07 12.65 -2.59
N CYS A 670 -30.96 13.34 -3.32
CA CYS A 670 -30.57 14.34 -4.32
C CYS A 670 -30.83 15.77 -3.85
N GLN A 671 -29.95 16.68 -4.26
CA GLN A 671 -30.20 18.11 -4.22
C GLN A 671 -31.29 18.51 -5.22
N ARG A 672 -31.68 19.79 -5.21
CA ARG A 672 -32.58 20.35 -6.22
C ARG A 672 -31.94 20.22 -7.61
N PRO A 673 -32.64 19.69 -8.63
CA PRO A 673 -32.07 19.49 -9.95
C PRO A 673 -31.72 20.82 -10.64
N VAL A 674 -30.65 20.82 -11.43
CA VAL A 674 -30.19 21.95 -12.21
C VAL A 674 -30.46 21.76 -13.69
N THR A 675 -30.80 22.86 -14.37
CA THR A 675 -31.10 22.89 -15.82
C THR A 675 -30.21 23.87 -16.59
N ASP A 676 -29.31 24.53 -15.86
CA ASP A 676 -28.37 25.53 -16.37
C ASP A 676 -26.97 25.18 -15.84
N VAL A 677 -25.98 25.25 -16.73
CA VAL A 677 -24.57 24.98 -16.45
C VAL A 677 -24.04 25.93 -15.38
N ALA A 678 -24.48 27.19 -15.36
CA ALA A 678 -24.03 28.18 -14.38
C ALA A 678 -24.34 27.81 -12.92
N ALA A 679 -25.29 26.89 -12.69
CA ALA A 679 -25.69 26.42 -11.37
C ALA A 679 -24.97 25.13 -10.93
N VAL A 680 -24.19 24.48 -11.82
CA VAL A 680 -23.57 23.17 -11.55
C VAL A 680 -22.50 23.27 -10.45
N ASP A 681 -21.61 24.27 -10.51
CA ASP A 681 -20.58 24.49 -9.48
C ASP A 681 -21.22 24.58 -8.10
N ALA A 682 -22.22 25.46 -7.97
CA ALA A 682 -22.88 25.71 -6.70
C ALA A 682 -23.41 24.41 -6.08
N VAL A 683 -24.04 23.54 -6.87
CA VAL A 683 -24.60 22.27 -6.38
C VAL A 683 -23.53 21.22 -6.07
N LEU A 684 -22.44 21.17 -6.84
CA LEU A 684 -21.31 20.28 -6.56
C LEU A 684 -20.51 20.71 -5.32
N THR A 685 -20.43 22.02 -5.04
CA THR A 685 -19.73 22.57 -3.87
C THR A 685 -20.63 22.73 -2.65
N SER A 686 -21.96 22.72 -2.81
CA SER A 686 -22.90 22.97 -1.72
C SER A 686 -22.85 21.80 -0.73
N PRO A 687 -22.66 22.08 0.58
CA PRO A 687 -22.74 21.08 1.63
C PRO A 687 -24.21 20.71 1.88
N ALA A 688 -24.89 20.12 0.89
CA ALA A 688 -26.26 19.66 1.09
C ALA A 688 -26.25 18.39 1.95
N ALA A 689 -26.66 18.58 3.20
CA ALA A 689 -26.86 17.55 4.22
C ALA A 689 -25.60 16.76 4.62
N ALA A 690 -24.53 17.47 4.95
CA ALA A 690 -23.65 17.02 6.03
C ALA A 690 -24.48 17.03 7.33
N GLY A 691 -25.10 15.90 7.68
CA GLY A 691 -25.49 15.66 9.06
C GLY A 691 -24.21 15.79 9.89
N THR A 692 -24.03 16.93 10.55
CA THR A 692 -22.89 17.24 11.43
C THR A 692 -21.61 16.53 11.03
N ALA A 693 -20.95 17.00 9.97
CA ALA A 693 -19.52 16.78 9.82
C ALA A 693 -18.82 17.52 10.98
N HIS A 694 -18.86 16.94 12.18
CA HIS A 694 -17.65 16.90 12.99
C HIS A 694 -16.54 16.45 12.05
N GLU A 695 -15.37 17.09 12.08
CA GLU A 695 -14.14 16.56 11.51
C GLU A 695 -14.03 15.08 11.92
N SER A 696 -14.57 14.20 11.08
CA SER A 696 -14.68 12.79 11.38
C SER A 696 -13.31 12.24 11.13
N ALA A 697 -12.80 11.51 12.12
CA ALA A 697 -11.55 10.78 12.06
C ALA A 697 -11.26 10.16 10.69
N PRO A 698 -9.98 10.03 10.31
CA PRO A 698 -9.60 9.46 9.02
C PRO A 698 -10.31 8.12 8.85
N ALA A 699 -11.28 8.08 7.94
CA ALA A 699 -11.98 6.85 7.62
C ALA A 699 -10.95 5.87 7.02
N ALA A 700 -10.99 4.62 7.45
CA ALA A 700 -10.13 3.56 6.91
C ALA A 700 -10.97 2.43 6.34
N ILE A 701 -10.58 1.93 5.18
CA ILE A 701 -11.22 0.78 4.56
C ILE A 701 -10.72 -0.46 5.27
N GLY A 702 -11.68 -1.22 5.78
CA GLY A 702 -11.41 -2.50 6.40
C GLY A 702 -11.52 -2.56 7.90
N GLU A 703 -11.92 -1.46 8.54
CA GLU A 703 -12.51 -1.54 9.86
C GLU A 703 -13.92 -2.16 9.75
N SER A 704 -13.99 -3.48 9.57
CA SER A 704 -15.15 -4.21 10.08
C SER A 704 -15.06 -4.07 11.60
N ARG A 705 -15.63 -2.97 12.10
CA ARG A 705 -15.72 -2.75 13.52
C ARG A 705 -16.66 -3.82 14.05
N MET A 706 -16.18 -4.60 15.01
CA MET A 706 -17.02 -5.53 15.72
C MET A 706 -18.15 -4.75 16.38
N ALA A 707 -19.37 -5.05 15.96
CA ALA A 707 -20.56 -4.46 16.51
C ALA A 707 -20.74 -4.88 17.98
N GLY A 708 -21.38 -4.00 18.75
CA GLY A 708 -21.68 -4.23 20.15
C GLY A 708 -20.55 -3.88 21.12
N ALA A 709 -20.86 -4.06 22.39
CA ALA A 709 -20.02 -3.77 23.54
C ALA A 709 -20.24 -4.85 24.60
N ALA A 710 -19.40 -4.88 25.63
CA ALA A 710 -19.58 -5.79 26.75
C ALA A 710 -20.98 -5.62 27.37
N THR A 711 -21.66 -6.74 27.62
CA THR A 711 -22.99 -6.74 28.27
C THR A 711 -22.98 -7.51 29.57
N THR A 712 -23.89 -7.16 30.48
CA THR A 712 -24.09 -7.84 31.75
C THR A 712 -24.34 -9.34 31.53
N GLU A 713 -25.20 -9.68 30.58
CA GLU A 713 -25.60 -11.05 30.28
C GLU A 713 -24.43 -11.88 29.74
N ALA A 714 -23.67 -11.31 28.79
CA ALA A 714 -22.59 -12.00 28.11
C ALA A 714 -21.35 -12.15 29.02
N THR A 715 -20.94 -11.09 29.72
CA THR A 715 -19.83 -11.17 30.68
C THR A 715 -20.13 -12.12 31.84
N SER A 716 -21.37 -12.13 32.35
CA SER A 716 -21.80 -13.12 33.37
C SER A 716 -21.82 -14.54 32.83
N ALA A 717 -22.25 -14.74 31.58
CA ALA A 717 -22.23 -16.06 30.93
C ALA A 717 -20.80 -16.56 30.72
N TYR A 718 -19.89 -15.69 30.30
CA TYR A 718 -18.46 -15.99 30.19
C TYR A 718 -17.88 -16.48 31.53
N ALA A 719 -18.12 -15.73 32.62
CA ALA A 719 -17.66 -16.10 33.95
C ALA A 719 -18.19 -17.49 34.39
N ARG A 720 -19.47 -17.78 34.13
CA ARG A 720 -20.07 -19.10 34.43
C ARG A 720 -19.42 -20.25 33.64
N ARG A 721 -19.05 -20.03 32.36
CA ARG A 721 -18.42 -21.07 31.54
C ARG A 721 -17.05 -21.49 32.07
N GLN A 722 -16.30 -20.58 32.66
CA GLN A 722 -14.91 -20.80 33.07
C GLN A 722 -14.77 -21.52 34.43
N ARG A 723 -15.88 -21.78 35.14
CA ARG A 723 -15.94 -22.58 36.40
C ARG A 723 -14.95 -22.15 37.51
N ALA A 724 -14.49 -20.91 37.53
CA ALA A 724 -13.45 -20.43 38.45
C ALA A 724 -13.91 -20.19 39.92
N GLY A 725 -15.09 -20.66 40.32
CA GLY A 725 -15.70 -20.34 41.62
C GLY A 725 -16.06 -18.85 41.78
N GLU A 726 -16.62 -18.47 42.93
CA GLU A 726 -17.00 -17.07 43.24
C GLU A 726 -15.79 -16.12 43.39
N SER A 727 -14.56 -16.66 43.50
CA SER A 727 -13.33 -15.88 43.74
C SER A 727 -12.63 -15.36 42.47
N GLY A 728 -12.92 -15.92 41.29
CA GLY A 728 -12.22 -15.58 40.05
C GLY A 728 -12.76 -14.34 39.31
N TYR A 729 -14.02 -13.98 39.54
CA TYR A 729 -14.73 -12.90 38.85
C TYR A 729 -15.44 -11.98 39.85
N GLY A 730 -15.81 -10.78 39.42
CA GLY A 730 -16.56 -9.85 40.26
C GLY A 730 -17.22 -8.72 39.47
N PRO A 731 -18.17 -7.99 40.09
CA PRO A 731 -18.78 -6.83 39.47
C PRO A 731 -17.74 -5.71 39.28
N LEU A 732 -17.75 -5.06 38.13
CA LEU A 732 -16.97 -3.87 37.84
C LEU A 732 -17.74 -2.61 38.27
N GLY A 733 -17.86 -2.39 39.59
CA GLY A 733 -18.59 -1.26 40.15
C GLY A 733 -20.04 -1.18 39.64
N ARG A 734 -20.50 0.01 39.28
CA ARG A 734 -21.83 0.28 38.70
C ARG A 734 -21.88 0.21 37.17
N THR A 735 -20.86 -0.36 36.52
CA THR A 735 -20.91 -0.57 35.04
C THR A 735 -21.94 -1.64 34.63
N GLY A 736 -22.32 -2.52 35.56
CA GLY A 736 -23.14 -3.71 35.28
C GLY A 736 -22.35 -4.90 34.75
N LEU A 737 -21.07 -4.74 34.43
CA LEU A 737 -20.23 -5.78 33.83
C LEU A 737 -19.60 -6.70 34.89
N VAL A 738 -19.36 -7.97 34.52
CA VAL A 738 -18.63 -8.93 35.34
C VAL A 738 -17.24 -9.15 34.75
N GLY A 739 -16.21 -8.71 35.46
CA GLY A 739 -14.81 -8.82 35.04
C GLY A 739 -14.04 -9.89 35.79
N SER A 740 -13.04 -10.48 35.15
CA SER A 740 -12.04 -11.32 35.80
C SER A 740 -11.23 -10.48 36.80
N ARG A 741 -10.92 -11.06 37.97
CA ARG A 741 -10.11 -10.39 39.02
C ARG A 741 -8.67 -10.11 38.56
N VAL A 742 -8.19 -10.85 37.56
CA VAL A 742 -6.93 -10.64 36.86
C VAL A 742 -7.25 -10.28 35.40
N GLY A 743 -6.76 -9.13 34.95
CA GLY A 743 -6.89 -8.65 33.57
C GLY A 743 -5.61 -8.87 32.75
N PHE A 744 -5.71 -8.65 31.45
CA PHE A 744 -4.58 -8.63 30.53
C PHE A 744 -4.16 -7.19 30.24
N GLY A 745 -2.93 -6.82 30.61
CA GLY A 745 -2.39 -5.47 30.39
C GLY A 745 -1.55 -5.39 29.11
N GLY A 746 -1.84 -4.41 28.26
CA GLY A 746 -1.19 -4.16 26.97
C GLY A 746 0.10 -3.34 27.03
N TYR A 747 0.56 -2.97 28.23
CA TYR A 747 1.81 -2.23 28.37
C TYR A 747 3.01 -3.10 27.97
N ARG A 748 3.78 -2.66 26.96
CA ARG A 748 4.87 -3.41 26.31
C ARG A 748 4.40 -4.64 25.50
N VAL A 749 3.18 -4.58 24.99
CA VAL A 749 2.61 -5.56 24.07
C VAL A 749 2.43 -4.86 22.71
N ASP A 750 2.84 -5.53 21.63
CA ASP A 750 2.82 -5.02 20.25
C ASP A 750 2.29 -6.09 19.27
N ASP A 751 1.94 -5.66 18.06
CA ASP A 751 1.37 -6.47 16.98
C ASP A 751 2.43 -7.12 16.07
N GLU A 752 3.71 -6.82 16.28
CA GLU A 752 4.83 -7.35 15.49
C GLU A 752 5.42 -8.64 16.09
N THR A 753 5.24 -8.85 17.40
CA THR A 753 5.79 -10.00 18.13
C THR A 753 4.77 -11.15 18.18
N PRO A 754 5.04 -12.32 17.54
CA PRO A 754 4.09 -13.44 17.49
C PRO A 754 3.67 -13.98 18.88
N GLU A 755 4.58 -13.98 19.85
CA GLU A 755 4.32 -14.48 21.21
C GLU A 755 3.29 -13.63 21.96
N HIS A 756 3.23 -12.32 21.68
CA HIS A 756 2.24 -11.42 22.25
C HIS A 756 0.81 -11.79 21.82
N ARG A 757 0.65 -12.12 20.53
CA ARG A 757 -0.63 -12.61 19.98
C ARG A 757 -1.08 -13.89 20.68
N GLU A 758 -0.19 -14.85 20.80
CA GLU A 758 -0.51 -16.14 21.42
C GLU A 758 -0.81 -15.99 22.92
N ALA A 759 -0.09 -15.11 23.62
CA ALA A 759 -0.36 -14.82 25.02
C ALA A 759 -1.77 -14.24 25.24
N LEU A 760 -2.17 -13.24 24.44
CA LEU A 760 -3.51 -12.66 24.51
C LEU A 760 -4.60 -13.69 24.14
N ARG A 761 -4.39 -14.45 23.05
CA ARG A 761 -5.30 -15.53 22.62
C ARG A 761 -5.52 -16.53 23.75
N ARG A 762 -4.45 -16.98 24.41
CA ARG A 762 -4.53 -17.89 25.57
C ARG A 762 -5.25 -17.26 26.75
N ALA A 763 -4.91 -16.02 27.12
CA ALA A 763 -5.56 -15.33 28.22
C ALA A 763 -7.09 -15.25 28.04
N LEU A 764 -7.55 -14.82 26.86
CA LEU A 764 -8.97 -14.70 26.52
C LEU A 764 -9.71 -16.05 26.51
N LEU A 765 -9.03 -17.13 26.15
CA LEU A 765 -9.63 -18.48 26.14
C LEU A 765 -9.61 -19.14 27.53
N SER A 766 -8.64 -18.76 28.38
CA SER A 766 -8.42 -19.32 29.72
C SER A 766 -9.10 -18.55 30.86
N GLY A 767 -10.01 -17.62 30.57
CA GLY A 767 -10.83 -16.96 31.59
C GLY A 767 -10.46 -15.51 31.91
N CYS A 768 -9.61 -14.86 31.13
CA CYS A 768 -9.38 -13.42 31.24
C CYS A 768 -10.36 -12.69 30.32
N ASN A 769 -11.28 -11.88 30.86
CA ASN A 769 -12.23 -11.11 30.06
C ASN A 769 -12.13 -9.60 30.29
N LEU A 770 -11.08 -9.13 30.96
CA LEU A 770 -10.80 -7.72 31.13
C LEU A 770 -9.44 -7.41 30.49
N VAL A 771 -9.44 -6.54 29.48
CA VAL A 771 -8.24 -6.13 28.75
C VAL A 771 -8.02 -4.62 28.93
N ASP A 772 -6.79 -4.26 29.26
CA ASP A 772 -6.36 -2.91 29.57
C ASP A 772 -5.27 -2.48 28.57
N THR A 773 -5.47 -1.42 27.79
CA THR A 773 -4.52 -0.95 26.77
C THR A 773 -4.49 0.57 26.68
N SER A 774 -3.72 1.19 25.79
CA SER A 774 -3.61 2.65 25.65
C SER A 774 -3.12 3.02 24.26
N THR A 775 -3.48 4.21 23.79
CA THR A 775 -3.10 4.68 22.45
C THR A 775 -1.61 4.85 22.22
N ASN A 776 -0.82 4.99 23.30
CA ASN A 776 0.63 5.13 23.28
C ASN A 776 1.39 3.82 23.54
N TYR A 777 0.71 2.72 23.89
CA TYR A 777 1.38 1.45 24.14
C TYR A 777 1.85 0.85 22.81
N ALA A 778 3.18 0.75 22.65
CA ALA A 778 3.82 0.41 21.39
C ALA A 778 3.34 1.27 20.21
N ASP A 779 3.14 2.58 20.45
CA ASP A 779 2.59 3.54 19.48
C ASP A 779 1.24 3.11 18.85
N GLY A 780 0.46 2.31 19.58
CA GLY A 780 -0.80 1.75 19.10
C GLY A 780 -0.78 0.27 18.75
N GLY A 781 0.40 -0.33 18.59
CA GLY A 781 0.51 -1.75 18.27
C GLY A 781 -0.22 -2.66 19.26
N SER A 782 -0.31 -2.24 20.53
CA SER A 782 -1.10 -2.95 21.54
C SER A 782 -2.59 -3.01 21.19
N GLU A 783 -3.18 -1.87 20.79
CA GLU A 783 -4.59 -1.79 20.41
C GLU A 783 -4.86 -2.59 19.13
N THR A 784 -3.97 -2.48 18.14
CA THR A 784 -4.04 -3.25 16.89
C THR A 784 -4.03 -4.75 17.17
N LEU A 785 -3.10 -5.23 17.99
CA LEU A 785 -3.02 -6.63 18.38
C LEU A 785 -4.31 -7.10 19.03
N ILE A 786 -4.84 -6.33 19.99
CA ILE A 786 -6.06 -6.67 20.71
C ILE A 786 -7.25 -6.77 19.75
N GLY A 787 -7.40 -5.80 18.86
CA GLY A 787 -8.44 -5.81 17.83
C GLY A 787 -8.35 -7.02 16.91
N GLU A 788 -7.16 -7.32 16.41
CA GLU A 788 -6.94 -8.47 15.52
C GLU A 788 -7.21 -9.83 16.21
N VAL A 789 -6.75 -10.02 17.45
CA VAL A 789 -6.99 -11.26 18.20
C VAL A 789 -8.47 -11.43 18.52
N LEU A 790 -9.14 -10.36 18.94
CA LEU A 790 -10.55 -10.40 19.26
C LEU A 790 -11.40 -10.68 18.01
N ALA A 791 -11.11 -10.00 16.90
CA ALA A 791 -11.78 -10.23 15.62
C ALA A 791 -11.57 -11.65 15.10
N ASP A 792 -10.36 -12.21 15.24
CA ASP A 792 -10.08 -13.60 14.87
C ASP A 792 -10.89 -14.61 15.70
N LEU A 793 -10.92 -14.43 17.03
CA LEU A 793 -11.68 -15.33 17.92
C LEU A 793 -13.19 -15.23 17.71
N VAL A 794 -13.70 -14.03 17.43
CA VAL A 794 -15.13 -13.81 17.10
C VAL A 794 -15.48 -14.45 15.77
N ARG A 795 -14.65 -14.26 14.73
CA ARG A 795 -14.85 -14.88 13.41
C ARG A 795 -14.83 -16.41 13.46
N GLN A 796 -13.97 -16.98 14.30
CA GLN A 796 -13.91 -18.43 14.53
C GLN A 796 -15.05 -18.96 15.41
N GLY A 797 -15.96 -18.10 15.90
CA GLY A 797 -17.04 -18.48 16.82
C GLY A 797 -16.57 -18.97 18.19
N ARG A 798 -15.32 -18.69 18.57
CA ARG A 798 -14.72 -19.13 19.84
C ARG A 798 -15.03 -18.21 21.00
N LEU A 799 -15.39 -16.97 20.72
CA LEU A 799 -15.71 -15.91 21.68
C LEU A 799 -16.72 -14.95 21.06
N ARG A 800 -17.48 -14.23 21.87
CA ARG A 800 -18.34 -13.12 21.40
C ARG A 800 -17.79 -11.78 21.88
N ARG A 801 -17.91 -10.72 21.09
CA ARG A 801 -17.41 -9.37 21.42
C ARG A 801 -17.96 -8.90 22.77
N GLU A 802 -19.22 -9.19 23.07
CA GLU A 802 -19.93 -8.75 24.27
C GLU A 802 -19.45 -9.45 25.56
N GLU A 803 -18.57 -10.45 25.45
CA GLU A 803 -18.07 -11.21 26.60
C GLU A 803 -16.82 -10.62 27.23
N VAL A 804 -16.13 -9.72 26.51
CA VAL A 804 -14.83 -9.15 26.88
C VAL A 804 -14.98 -7.65 27.12
N VAL A 805 -14.46 -7.18 28.23
CA VAL A 805 -14.42 -5.77 28.62
C VAL A 805 -13.09 -5.16 28.18
N ILE A 806 -13.14 -4.16 27.32
CA ILE A 806 -11.97 -3.44 26.80
C ILE A 806 -11.89 -2.04 27.42
N VAL A 807 -10.80 -1.78 28.11
CA VAL A 807 -10.47 -0.48 28.70
C VAL A 807 -9.27 0.10 27.94
N SER A 808 -9.47 1.23 27.26
CA SER A 808 -8.36 1.99 26.66
C SER A 808 -8.18 3.35 27.33
N LYS A 809 -7.05 4.01 27.07
CA LYS A 809 -6.74 5.34 27.59
C LYS A 809 -6.17 6.24 26.51
N ILE A 810 -6.48 7.53 26.65
CA ILE A 810 -6.05 8.61 25.77
C ILE A 810 -5.47 9.75 26.62
N GLY A 811 -4.44 10.44 26.11
CA GLY A 811 -3.84 11.58 26.81
C GLY A 811 -2.38 11.84 26.46
N TYR A 812 -1.63 10.81 26.06
CA TYR A 812 -0.22 10.96 25.65
C TYR A 812 -0.09 11.34 24.17
N ALA A 813 0.81 12.27 23.89
CA ALA A 813 1.36 12.54 22.57
C ALA A 813 2.81 12.03 22.51
N GLN A 814 2.97 10.81 22.00
CA GLN A 814 4.23 10.08 21.76
C GLN A 814 4.17 9.47 20.35
N GLY A 815 5.31 9.05 19.80
CA GLY A 815 5.36 8.40 18.47
C GLY A 815 4.63 9.20 17.39
N ALA A 816 3.77 8.55 16.62
CA ALA A 816 2.97 9.19 15.56
C ALA A 816 2.11 10.36 16.07
N ASN A 817 1.58 10.29 17.30
CA ASN A 817 0.81 11.39 17.90
C ASN A 817 1.66 12.61 18.21
N LEU A 818 2.93 12.41 18.60
CA LEU A 818 3.88 13.51 18.81
C LEU A 818 4.27 14.17 17.49
N GLU A 819 4.46 13.38 16.44
CA GLU A 819 4.74 13.90 15.09
C GLU A 819 3.57 14.75 14.57
N LEU A 820 2.34 14.29 14.74
CA LEU A 820 1.13 15.04 14.44
C LEU A 820 1.09 16.38 15.20
N ALA A 821 1.32 16.35 16.52
CA ALA A 821 1.30 17.56 17.34
C ALA A 821 2.39 18.56 16.90
N ARG A 822 3.60 18.08 16.59
CA ARG A 822 4.70 18.90 16.06
C ARG A 822 4.40 19.49 14.68
N ARG A 823 3.78 18.71 13.79
CA ARG A 823 3.37 19.17 12.46
C ARG A 823 2.34 20.29 12.57
N ARG A 824 1.29 20.08 13.38
CA ARG A 824 0.26 21.08 13.64
C ARG A 824 0.81 22.38 14.24
N GLU A 825 1.80 22.28 15.13
CA GLU A 825 2.53 23.45 15.62
C GLU A 825 3.25 24.22 14.50
N LYS A 826 3.94 23.51 13.59
CA LYS A 826 4.62 24.13 12.43
C LYS A 826 3.63 24.81 11.47
N GLU A 827 2.43 24.25 11.34
CA GLU A 827 1.34 24.77 10.51
C GLU A 827 0.57 25.93 11.18
N GLY A 828 0.94 26.33 12.39
CA GLY A 828 0.28 27.42 13.13
C GLY A 828 -1.08 27.05 13.73
N ARG A 829 -1.38 25.74 13.88
CA ARG A 829 -2.65 25.22 14.43
C ARG A 829 -2.42 24.21 15.58
N PRO A 830 -1.69 24.57 16.65
CA PRO A 830 -1.42 23.65 17.75
C PRO A 830 -2.70 23.16 18.44
N PHE A 831 -2.66 21.94 18.99
CA PHE A 831 -3.70 21.51 19.91
C PHE A 831 -3.69 22.40 21.17
N PRO A 832 -4.85 22.88 21.63
CA PRO A 832 -4.91 23.67 22.86
C PRO A 832 -4.43 22.90 24.08
N GLU A 833 -3.94 23.64 25.07
CA GLU A 833 -3.58 23.12 26.41
C GLU A 833 -2.53 22.00 26.45
N MET A 834 -1.75 21.83 25.38
CA MET A 834 -0.67 20.85 25.29
C MET A 834 0.38 21.06 26.39
N VAL A 835 0.63 20.02 27.18
CA VAL A 835 1.64 19.97 28.24
C VAL A 835 2.89 19.27 27.70
N LYS A 836 4.05 19.95 27.78
CA LYS A 836 5.33 19.44 27.27
C LYS A 836 6.23 19.03 28.43
N TYR A 837 5.83 17.97 29.12
CA TYR A 837 6.47 17.47 30.34
C TYR A 837 7.91 16.98 30.11
N GLY A 838 8.26 16.46 28.92
CA GLY A 838 9.63 16.04 28.64
C GLY A 838 9.97 15.92 27.15
N GLU A 839 11.25 15.68 26.87
CA GLU A 839 11.73 15.42 25.50
C GLU A 839 11.12 14.12 24.97
N GLY A 840 10.32 14.21 23.91
CA GLY A 840 9.65 13.05 23.31
C GLY A 840 8.35 12.62 23.99
N VAL A 841 7.90 13.32 25.04
CA VAL A 841 6.67 12.97 25.78
C VAL A 841 5.84 14.22 26.06
N TRP A 842 4.78 14.40 25.28
CA TRP A 842 3.79 15.46 25.50
C TRP A 842 2.47 14.86 26.01
N HIS A 843 1.60 15.71 26.55
CA HIS A 843 0.32 15.29 27.13
C HIS A 843 -0.77 16.32 26.84
N CYS A 844 -1.97 15.85 26.51
CA CYS A 844 -3.13 16.71 26.27
C CYS A 844 -4.43 15.95 26.56
N ILE A 845 -5.37 16.61 27.24
CA ILE A 845 -6.74 16.10 27.46
C ILE A 845 -7.81 17.06 26.93
N HIS A 846 -7.40 18.07 26.15
CA HIS A 846 -8.34 19.02 25.57
C HIS A 846 -9.27 18.30 24.57
N PRO A 847 -10.57 18.64 24.52
CA PRO A 847 -11.54 17.97 23.64
C PRO A 847 -11.12 17.83 22.18
N GLU A 848 -10.42 18.83 21.61
CA GLU A 848 -9.91 18.76 20.23
C GLU A 848 -8.88 17.63 20.04
N PHE A 849 -8.01 17.39 21.02
CA PHE A 849 -7.08 16.27 20.98
C PHE A 849 -7.82 14.94 21.20
N LEU A 850 -8.74 14.88 22.17
CA LEU A 850 -9.51 13.67 22.44
C LEU A 850 -10.36 13.22 21.23
N ALA A 851 -10.92 14.18 20.49
CA ALA A 851 -11.69 13.96 19.26
C ALA A 851 -10.86 13.32 18.13
N ASP A 852 -9.56 13.59 18.08
CA ASP A 852 -8.64 12.88 17.18
C ASP A 852 -8.29 11.48 17.70
N GLN A 853 -8.16 11.31 19.02
CA GLN A 853 -7.61 10.09 19.62
C GLN A 853 -8.62 8.93 19.77
N LEU A 854 -9.83 9.19 20.25
CA LEU A 854 -10.81 8.11 20.50
C LEU A 854 -11.18 7.35 19.22
N PRO A 855 -11.44 8.00 18.07
CA PRO A 855 -11.75 7.26 16.85
C PRO A 855 -10.58 6.41 16.33
N ARG A 856 -9.33 6.87 16.49
CA ARG A 856 -8.13 6.09 16.15
C ARG A 856 -7.95 4.88 17.06
N SER A 857 -8.33 5.02 18.34
CA SER A 857 -8.38 3.89 19.29
C SER A 857 -9.43 2.86 18.86
N LEU A 858 -10.65 3.29 18.56
CA LEU A 858 -11.73 2.43 18.05
C LEU A 858 -11.33 1.71 16.74
N ALA A 859 -10.63 2.43 15.86
CA ALA A 859 -10.07 1.90 14.62
C ALA A 859 -9.09 0.76 14.86
N ARG A 860 -8.03 1.00 15.66
CA ARG A 860 -7.01 -0.01 15.98
C ARG A 860 -7.61 -1.21 16.71
N LEU A 861 -8.54 -0.98 17.64
CA LEU A 861 -9.25 -2.03 18.36
C LEU A 861 -10.31 -2.76 17.51
N GLN A 862 -10.64 -2.23 16.32
CA GLN A 862 -11.73 -2.72 15.46
C GLN A 862 -13.08 -2.77 16.20
N LEU A 863 -13.45 -1.71 16.93
CA LEU A 863 -14.67 -1.64 17.74
C LEU A 863 -15.58 -0.49 17.31
N GLU A 864 -16.89 -0.72 17.31
CA GLU A 864 -17.88 0.37 17.17
C GLU A 864 -18.01 1.17 18.46
N THR A 865 -17.95 0.46 19.59
CA THR A 865 -18.12 1.01 20.93
C THR A 865 -17.03 0.50 21.88
N LEU A 866 -16.39 1.43 22.58
CA LEU A 866 -15.43 1.14 23.64
C LEU A 866 -16.14 0.97 25.00
N ASP A 867 -15.75 -0.02 25.80
CA ASP A 867 -16.41 -0.30 27.08
C ASP A 867 -16.04 0.72 28.16
N ALA A 868 -14.76 1.11 28.22
CA ALA A 868 -14.34 2.26 29.01
C ALA A 868 -13.13 3.00 28.41
N CYS A 869 -13.18 4.33 28.45
CA CYS A 869 -12.06 5.21 28.07
C CYS A 869 -11.56 5.97 29.30
N LEU A 870 -10.28 5.87 29.64
CA LEU A 870 -9.70 6.65 30.74
C LEU A 870 -8.86 7.80 30.20
N LEU A 871 -8.94 8.96 30.86
CA LEU A 871 -7.93 10.00 30.68
C LEU A 871 -6.62 9.51 31.32
N HIS A 872 -5.56 9.42 30.54
CA HIS A 872 -4.31 8.80 30.94
C HIS A 872 -3.41 9.82 31.66
N ASN A 873 -3.19 9.63 32.97
CA ASN A 873 -2.30 10.43 33.82
C ASN A 873 -2.47 11.95 33.63
N PRO A 874 -3.70 12.51 33.76
CA PRO A 874 -3.93 13.93 33.59
C PRO A 874 -3.10 14.80 34.54
N GLU A 875 -2.64 14.25 35.67
CA GLU A 875 -1.81 14.93 36.66
C GLU A 875 -0.49 15.51 36.13
N TYR A 876 -0.02 15.16 34.93
CA TYR A 876 1.20 15.78 34.37
C TYR A 876 1.07 17.28 34.16
N TYR A 877 -0.15 17.81 34.04
CA TYR A 877 -0.36 19.25 34.12
C TYR A 877 0.11 19.81 35.48
N LEU A 878 -0.19 19.13 36.58
CA LEU A 878 0.26 19.53 37.92
C LEU A 878 1.77 19.38 38.07
N SER A 879 2.36 18.30 37.53
CA SER A 879 3.81 18.10 37.51
C SER A 879 4.56 19.20 36.76
N ASP A 880 4.18 19.50 35.52
CA ASP A 880 4.79 20.57 34.71
C ASP A 880 4.60 21.95 35.36
N ALA A 881 3.40 22.25 35.88
CA ALA A 881 3.14 23.50 36.59
C ALA A 881 3.93 23.62 37.91
N HIS A 882 4.22 22.50 38.58
CA HIS A 882 5.08 22.45 39.75
C HIS A 882 6.53 22.79 39.40
N GLU A 883 7.09 22.13 38.41
CA GLU A 883 8.47 22.36 37.94
C GLU A 883 8.69 23.79 37.44
N ARG A 884 7.72 24.38 36.73
CA ARG A 884 7.80 25.75 36.21
C ARG A 884 7.54 26.85 37.26
N SER A 885 7.24 26.49 38.51
CA SER A 885 6.95 27.44 39.61
C SER A 885 5.80 28.43 39.32
N GLU A 886 4.81 28.07 38.51
CA GLU A 886 3.75 28.99 38.04
C GLU A 886 2.57 29.17 39.04
N GLY A 887 2.58 30.19 39.91
CA GLY A 887 1.40 30.58 40.71
C GLY A 887 1.11 29.77 41.99
N LYS A 888 -0.03 30.03 42.68
CA LYS A 888 -0.43 29.37 43.95
C LYS A 888 -1.07 27.98 43.71
N LEU A 889 -0.75 26.99 44.55
CA LEU A 889 -1.18 25.58 44.42
C LEU A 889 -2.69 25.40 44.18
N GLU A 890 -3.54 26.09 44.94
CA GLU A 890 -5.00 25.98 44.79
C GLU A 890 -5.50 26.40 43.41
N ARG A 891 -4.94 27.48 42.84
CA ARG A 891 -5.34 27.94 41.50
C ARG A 891 -5.00 26.92 40.41
N ARG A 892 -3.87 26.20 40.56
CA ARG A 892 -3.49 25.11 39.65
C ARG A 892 -4.44 23.93 39.77
N ARG A 893 -4.86 23.60 40.99
CA ARG A 893 -5.86 22.55 41.24
C ARG A 893 -7.21 22.93 40.62
N GLU A 894 -7.67 24.17 40.80
CA GLU A 894 -8.90 24.67 40.15
C GLU A 894 -8.84 24.51 38.63
N GLU A 895 -7.75 24.95 38.02
CA GLU A 895 -7.53 24.84 36.57
C GLU A 895 -7.48 23.37 36.10
N PHE A 896 -6.78 22.50 36.83
CA PHE A 896 -6.74 21.07 36.55
C PHE A 896 -8.14 20.44 36.51
N TYR A 897 -8.98 20.73 37.51
CA TYR A 897 -10.34 20.19 37.56
C TYR A 897 -11.29 20.84 36.55
N ARG A 898 -11.07 22.09 36.14
CA ARG A 898 -11.77 22.70 35.00
C ARG A 898 -11.48 21.93 33.70
N ARG A 899 -10.20 21.63 33.42
CA ARG A 899 -9.80 20.84 32.24
C ARG A 899 -10.43 19.44 32.24
N LEU A 900 -10.44 18.78 33.40
CA LEU A 900 -11.14 17.50 33.55
C LEU A 900 -12.64 17.61 33.30
N GLN A 901 -13.30 18.65 33.80
CA GLN A 901 -14.73 18.87 33.56
C GLN A 901 -15.02 19.02 32.06
N GLU A 902 -14.21 19.76 31.31
CA GLU A 902 -14.37 19.92 29.86
C GLU A 902 -14.14 18.61 29.11
N ALA A 903 -13.10 17.86 29.48
CA ALA A 903 -12.84 16.53 28.92
C ALA A 903 -13.99 15.55 29.22
N PHE A 904 -14.55 15.56 30.43
CA PHE A 904 -15.70 14.75 30.81
C PHE A 904 -16.96 15.15 30.05
N ALA A 905 -17.22 16.44 29.85
CA ALA A 905 -18.36 16.90 29.05
C ALA A 905 -18.29 16.38 27.61
N TRP A 906 -17.09 16.38 27.02
CA TRP A 906 -16.86 15.77 25.72
C TRP A 906 -17.10 14.24 25.74
N LEU A 907 -16.56 13.53 26.74
CA LEU A 907 -16.76 12.07 26.90
C LEU A 907 -18.24 11.69 27.10
N GLU A 908 -19.04 12.51 27.80
CA GLU A 908 -20.49 12.31 27.88
C GLU A 908 -21.17 12.41 26.50
N GLY A 909 -20.70 13.33 25.65
CA GLY A 909 -21.14 13.42 24.25
C GLY A 909 -20.85 12.13 23.46
N GLU A 910 -19.68 11.54 23.67
CA GLU A 910 -19.29 10.26 23.04
C GLU A 910 -20.11 9.07 23.56
N VAL A 911 -20.53 9.11 24.83
CA VAL A 911 -21.46 8.13 25.40
C VAL A 911 -22.85 8.27 24.77
N ALA A 912 -23.35 9.50 24.65
CA ALA A 912 -24.63 9.77 23.99
C ALA A 912 -24.62 9.34 22.50
N ALA A 913 -23.46 9.47 21.84
CA ALA A 913 -23.24 9.02 20.47
C ALA A 913 -23.07 7.49 20.34
N GLY A 914 -23.03 6.74 21.44
CA GLY A 914 -22.90 5.28 21.43
C GLY A 914 -21.49 4.77 21.11
N ARG A 915 -20.49 5.65 20.97
CA ARG A 915 -19.08 5.27 20.74
C ARG A 915 -18.36 4.85 22.03
N LEU A 916 -18.92 5.20 23.18
CA LEU A 916 -18.37 4.91 24.50
C LEU A 916 -19.46 4.44 25.47
N ARG A 917 -19.16 3.51 26.36
CA ARG A 917 -20.12 3.06 27.41
C ARG A 917 -19.90 3.75 28.76
N ALA A 918 -18.64 3.96 29.11
CA ALA A 918 -18.25 4.60 30.36
C ALA A 918 -16.89 5.30 30.19
N TYR A 919 -16.56 6.20 31.11
CA TYR A 919 -15.23 6.79 31.16
C TYR A 919 -14.66 6.84 32.57
N GLY A 920 -13.42 7.29 32.67
CA GLY A 920 -12.69 7.32 33.91
C GLY A 920 -11.37 8.06 33.83
N VAL A 921 -10.55 7.88 34.86
CA VAL A 921 -9.19 8.45 34.94
C VAL A 921 -8.23 7.33 35.33
N SER A 922 -7.05 7.32 34.72
CA SER A 922 -5.89 6.60 35.24
C SER A 922 -4.98 7.63 35.90
N SER A 923 -4.79 7.51 37.22
CA SER A 923 -3.99 8.45 38.02
C SER A 923 -3.00 7.70 38.89
N ASN A 924 -1.74 8.12 38.84
CA ASN A 924 -0.69 7.63 39.73
C ASN A 924 -0.65 8.38 41.07
N THR A 925 -1.32 9.52 41.17
CA THR A 925 -1.21 10.42 42.32
C THR A 925 -2.45 10.45 43.19
N CYS A 926 -3.51 9.72 42.85
CA CYS A 926 -4.73 9.66 43.67
C CYS A 926 -4.57 8.91 45.00
N THR A 927 -3.44 8.23 45.18
CA THR A 927 -3.08 7.47 46.38
C THR A 927 -2.09 8.22 47.27
N ARG A 928 -1.68 9.44 46.88
CA ARG A 928 -0.74 10.29 47.64
C ARG A 928 -1.46 11.11 48.72
N PRO A 929 -0.73 11.60 49.75
CA PRO A 929 -1.27 12.52 50.74
C PRO A 929 -1.92 13.78 50.14
N ALA A 930 -2.93 14.33 50.81
CA ALA A 930 -3.70 15.47 50.30
C ALA A 930 -2.88 16.76 50.13
N ASP A 931 -1.77 16.89 50.88
CA ASP A 931 -0.83 18.02 50.84
C ASP A 931 0.25 17.90 49.74
N ASP A 932 0.33 16.76 49.04
CA ASP A 932 1.20 16.59 47.88
C ASP A 932 0.77 17.53 46.73
N ALA A 933 1.73 18.19 46.08
CA ALA A 933 1.44 19.19 45.05
C ALA A 933 0.79 18.58 43.78
N GLU A 934 1.00 17.29 43.52
CA GLU A 934 0.48 16.55 42.37
C GLU A 934 -0.74 15.67 42.73
N PHE A 935 -1.16 15.63 44.00
CA PHE A 935 -2.26 14.78 44.44
C PHE A 935 -3.55 15.08 43.65
N THR A 936 -4.24 14.03 43.21
CA THR A 936 -5.56 14.15 42.58
C THR A 936 -6.62 13.41 43.39
N SER A 937 -7.69 14.09 43.77
CA SER A 937 -8.84 13.55 44.52
C SER A 937 -9.90 12.94 43.59
N LEU A 938 -10.35 11.71 43.90
CA LEU A 938 -11.52 11.08 43.29
C LEU A 938 -12.80 11.85 43.63
N THR A 939 -12.91 12.38 44.86
CA THR A 939 -14.06 13.20 45.25
C THR A 939 -14.23 14.41 44.34
N ARG A 940 -13.14 15.12 44.02
CA ARG A 940 -13.18 16.25 43.08
C ARG A 940 -13.39 15.81 41.62
N MET A 941 -12.87 14.65 41.21
CA MET A 941 -13.15 14.09 39.87
C MET A 941 -14.65 13.79 39.70
N LEU A 942 -15.29 13.20 40.71
CA LEU A 942 -16.73 12.93 40.69
C LEU A 942 -17.55 14.22 40.65
N ALA A 943 -17.14 15.25 41.39
CA ALA A 943 -17.79 16.57 41.31
C ALA A 943 -17.66 17.19 39.91
N ALA A 944 -16.49 17.07 39.26
CA ALA A 944 -16.30 17.51 37.88
C ALA A 944 -17.15 16.71 36.88
N ALA A 945 -17.28 15.40 37.07
CA ALA A 945 -18.14 14.55 36.24
C ALA A 945 -19.63 14.88 36.42
N GLU A 946 -20.08 15.14 37.65
CA GLU A 946 -21.44 15.58 37.95
C GLU A 946 -21.73 16.97 37.36
N ALA A 947 -20.76 17.88 37.38
CA ALA A 947 -20.88 19.18 36.72
C ALA A 947 -20.96 19.07 35.18
N ALA A 948 -20.31 18.04 34.59
CA ALA A 948 -20.29 17.80 33.16
C ALA A 948 -21.53 17.05 32.63
N GLY A 949 -21.99 16.01 33.35
CA GLY A 949 -23.03 15.08 32.90
C GLY A 949 -24.27 14.97 33.80
N GLY A 950 -24.35 15.79 34.87
CA GLY A 950 -25.40 15.70 35.89
C GLY A 950 -25.32 14.42 36.73
N SER A 951 -26.37 14.13 37.50
CA SER A 951 -26.43 12.93 38.36
C SER A 951 -26.41 11.60 37.57
N GLY A 952 -26.62 11.66 36.26
CA GLY A 952 -26.59 10.52 35.33
C GLY A 952 -25.23 10.30 34.65
N HIS A 953 -24.18 11.05 35.02
CA HIS A 953 -22.86 10.98 34.39
C HIS A 953 -22.30 9.54 34.31
N HIS A 954 -21.41 9.26 33.36
CA HIS A 954 -20.86 7.93 33.04
C HIS A 954 -19.42 7.70 33.51
N PHE A 955 -18.90 8.54 34.41
CA PHE A 955 -17.67 8.23 35.15
C PHE A 955 -17.86 6.95 35.99
N ARG A 956 -17.19 5.86 35.63
CA ARG A 956 -17.36 4.54 36.28
C ARG A 956 -16.06 3.83 36.62
N VAL A 957 -14.91 4.27 36.10
CA VAL A 957 -13.65 3.52 36.24
C VAL A 957 -12.55 4.44 36.77
N LEU A 958 -11.78 3.96 37.75
CA LEU A 958 -10.58 4.61 38.23
C LEU A 958 -9.44 3.59 38.16
N GLN A 959 -8.34 3.95 37.51
CA GLN A 959 -7.12 3.15 37.54
C GLN A 959 -6.07 3.82 38.43
N LEU A 960 -5.44 3.04 39.31
CA LEU A 960 -4.48 3.55 40.29
C LEU A 960 -3.43 2.50 40.68
N PRO A 961 -2.25 2.91 41.19
CA PRO A 961 -1.26 1.98 41.71
C PRO A 961 -1.64 1.43 43.07
N MET A 962 -1.49 0.12 43.23
CA MET A 962 -1.64 -0.53 44.53
C MET A 962 -0.88 -1.85 44.54
N ASN A 963 -0.05 -2.04 45.56
CA ASN A 963 0.54 -3.33 45.90
C ASN A 963 0.99 -3.29 47.38
N VAL A 964 1.72 -4.32 47.81
CA VAL A 964 2.19 -4.41 49.21
C VAL A 964 3.17 -3.30 49.61
N VAL A 965 3.81 -2.64 48.65
CA VAL A 965 4.73 -1.50 48.86
C VAL A 965 3.99 -0.18 48.66
N GLU A 966 3.29 -0.02 47.53
CA GLU A 966 2.43 1.12 47.21
C GLU A 966 1.05 0.95 47.88
N SER A 967 1.01 1.05 49.20
CA SER A 967 -0.18 0.78 50.03
C SER A 967 -1.14 1.98 50.17
N GLY A 968 -0.81 3.13 49.58
CA GLY A 968 -1.52 4.39 49.80
C GLY A 968 -3.02 4.33 49.47
N ALA A 969 -3.41 3.57 48.44
CA ALA A 969 -4.82 3.37 48.09
C ALA A 969 -5.68 2.83 49.24
N ALA A 970 -5.09 2.04 50.14
CA ALA A 970 -5.78 1.37 51.24
C ALA A 970 -5.54 2.04 52.61
N LEU A 971 -4.57 2.96 52.72
CA LEU A 971 -4.15 3.54 54.01
C LEU A 971 -4.33 5.06 54.07
N GLU A 972 -4.12 5.78 52.96
CA GLU A 972 -4.20 7.24 52.93
C GLU A 972 -5.65 7.69 52.89
N LYS A 973 -6.06 8.45 53.91
CA LYS A 973 -7.37 9.08 53.99
C LYS A 973 -7.27 10.47 53.39
N ASN A 974 -7.69 10.58 52.14
CA ASN A 974 -7.54 11.76 51.28
C ASN A 974 -8.77 11.98 50.37
N ASN A 975 -9.85 11.23 50.59
CA ASN A 975 -11.09 11.29 49.81
C ASN A 975 -12.31 11.27 50.73
N GLY A 976 -13.49 11.49 50.15
CA GLY A 976 -14.76 11.57 50.88
C GLY A 976 -14.98 12.92 51.56
N PRO A 977 -16.13 13.09 52.24
CA PRO A 977 -16.40 14.26 53.06
C PRO A 977 -15.29 14.43 54.12
N ASP A 978 -14.76 15.65 54.25
CA ASP A 978 -13.65 15.98 55.16
C ASP A 978 -12.37 15.15 54.96
N GLU A 979 -12.18 14.55 53.77
CA GLU A 979 -11.01 13.72 53.41
C GLU A 979 -10.76 12.52 54.36
N ASN A 980 -11.81 11.98 54.98
CA ASN A 980 -11.69 10.96 56.03
C ASN A 980 -11.76 9.49 55.53
N GLN A 981 -11.92 9.29 54.23
CA GLN A 981 -11.97 8.00 53.54
C GLN A 981 -10.74 7.79 52.68
N THR A 982 -10.36 6.53 52.52
CA THR A 982 -9.42 6.12 51.47
C THR A 982 -10.08 6.17 50.10
N VAL A 983 -9.29 6.24 49.03
CA VAL A 983 -9.81 6.20 47.66
C VAL A 983 -10.61 4.91 47.37
N LEU A 984 -10.24 3.77 47.98
CA LEU A 984 -10.96 2.51 47.82
C LEU A 984 -12.32 2.52 48.53
N GLU A 985 -12.39 3.04 49.75
CA GLU A 985 -13.66 3.20 50.49
C GLU A 985 -14.61 4.13 49.73
N HIS A 986 -14.10 5.29 49.27
CA HIS A 986 -14.90 6.26 48.53
C HIS A 986 -15.36 5.70 47.17
N ALA A 987 -14.49 5.00 46.44
CA ALA A 987 -14.86 4.34 45.18
C ALA A 987 -15.93 3.27 45.38
N ALA A 988 -15.83 2.46 46.44
CA ALA A 988 -16.82 1.45 46.77
C ALA A 988 -18.19 2.06 47.09
N GLU A 989 -18.23 3.12 47.91
CA GLU A 989 -19.47 3.85 48.25
C GLU A 989 -20.14 4.45 47.00
N ARG A 990 -19.34 5.04 46.12
CA ARG A 990 -19.82 5.68 44.88
C ARG A 990 -20.07 4.70 43.73
N GLY A 991 -19.65 3.44 43.89
CA GLY A 991 -19.79 2.39 42.88
C GLY A 991 -18.86 2.57 41.68
N VAL A 992 -17.68 3.15 41.87
CA VAL A 992 -16.62 3.28 40.86
C VAL A 992 -15.79 2.00 40.85
N ALA A 993 -15.60 1.40 39.68
CA ALA A 993 -14.71 0.25 39.50
C ALA A 993 -13.25 0.70 39.64
N VAL A 994 -12.47 0.01 40.49
CA VAL A 994 -11.04 0.29 40.65
C VAL A 994 -10.21 -0.76 39.93
N LEU A 995 -9.39 -0.31 38.99
CA LEU A 995 -8.38 -1.13 38.31
C LEU A 995 -7.02 -0.85 38.92
N VAL A 996 -6.39 -1.88 39.46
CA VAL A 996 -5.05 -1.75 40.04
C VAL A 996 -4.00 -1.90 38.93
N ASN A 997 -3.20 -0.85 38.72
CA ASN A 997 -2.03 -0.91 37.85
C ASN A 997 -0.78 -1.33 38.67
N ARG A 998 0.20 -1.92 37.97
CA ARG A 998 1.45 -2.45 38.56
C ARG A 998 1.26 -3.38 39.79
N PRO A 999 0.35 -4.37 39.79
CA PRO A 999 0.16 -5.25 40.96
C PRO A 999 1.40 -6.11 41.30
N LEU A 1000 2.26 -6.35 40.30
CA LEU A 1000 3.48 -7.14 40.43
C LEU A 1000 4.76 -6.30 40.40
N ASN A 1001 4.66 -4.98 40.37
CA ASN A 1001 5.81 -4.08 40.36
C ASN A 1001 5.56 -2.88 41.28
N ALA A 1002 6.54 -2.43 42.04
CA ALA A 1002 6.48 -1.22 42.83
C ALA A 1002 7.54 -0.22 42.37
N ILE A 1003 7.26 1.07 42.47
CA ILE A 1003 8.28 2.12 42.32
C ILE A 1003 8.85 2.42 43.71
N VAL A 1004 10.17 2.27 43.88
CA VAL A 1004 10.86 2.50 45.16
C VAL A 1004 12.09 3.38 44.91
N GLY A 1005 12.07 4.61 45.42
CA GLY A 1005 13.10 5.61 45.11
C GLY A 1005 13.14 5.89 43.59
N GLU A 1006 14.33 5.82 42.99
CA GLU A 1006 14.52 5.98 41.54
C GLU A 1006 14.36 4.67 40.73
N GLY A 1007 14.00 3.55 41.38
CA GLY A 1007 14.00 2.22 40.76
C GLY A 1007 12.63 1.55 40.71
N MET A 1008 12.48 0.60 39.79
CA MET A 1008 11.36 -0.34 39.78
C MET A 1008 11.76 -1.63 40.50
N LEU A 1009 10.89 -2.08 41.40
CA LEU A 1009 11.01 -3.33 42.13
C LEU A 1009 9.94 -4.30 41.62
N ARG A 1010 10.33 -5.48 41.17
CA ARG A 1010 9.38 -6.54 40.83
C ARG A 1010 9.03 -7.37 42.06
N LEU A 1011 7.75 -7.63 42.24
CA LEU A 1011 7.16 -8.35 43.38
C LEU A 1011 6.80 -9.81 43.05
N ALA A 1012 7.12 -10.27 41.83
CA ALA A 1012 6.90 -11.65 41.38
C ALA A 1012 8.13 -12.18 40.64
N SER A 1013 8.62 -13.35 41.05
CA SER A 1013 9.77 -14.01 40.41
C SER A 1013 9.44 -14.54 39.01
N VAL A 1014 10.39 -14.42 38.09
CA VAL A 1014 10.43 -15.21 36.86
C VAL A 1014 11.41 -16.33 37.11
N ALA A 1015 10.97 -17.59 37.00
CA ALA A 1015 11.85 -18.74 37.19
C ALA A 1015 13.09 -18.59 36.31
N ALA A 1016 14.25 -18.46 36.93
CA ALA A 1016 15.50 -18.57 36.21
C ALA A 1016 15.61 -20.02 35.68
N GLY A 1017 15.70 -20.18 34.37
CA GLY A 1017 15.97 -21.48 33.75
C GLY A 1017 17.28 -22.11 34.27
N ALA A 1018 17.57 -23.33 33.84
CA ALA A 1018 18.86 -23.95 34.13
C ALA A 1018 20.02 -23.12 33.55
N GLN A 1019 21.18 -23.14 34.20
CA GLN A 1019 22.38 -22.57 33.59
C GLN A 1019 22.76 -23.43 32.39
N GLU A 1020 22.83 -22.81 31.22
CA GLU A 1020 23.14 -23.52 29.97
C GLU A 1020 24.60 -23.36 29.55
N ILE A 1021 25.26 -22.25 29.92
CA ILE A 1021 26.64 -21.92 29.51
C ILE A 1021 27.43 -21.21 30.63
N GLU A 1022 28.76 -21.17 30.47
CA GLU A 1022 29.67 -20.41 31.32
C GLU A 1022 29.99 -19.08 30.62
N VAL A 1023 29.78 -17.95 31.31
CA VAL A 1023 29.79 -16.61 30.69
C VAL A 1023 31.18 -16.22 30.19
N GLU A 1024 32.23 -16.51 30.94
CA GLU A 1024 33.59 -16.15 30.53
C GLU A 1024 34.03 -16.95 29.29
N ALA A 1025 33.71 -18.24 29.24
CA ALA A 1025 33.94 -19.07 28.05
C ALA A 1025 33.15 -18.57 26.83
N GLN A 1026 31.88 -18.18 27.00
CA GLN A 1026 31.08 -17.66 25.90
C GLN A 1026 31.57 -16.28 25.43
N LEU A 1027 31.98 -15.41 26.35
CA LEU A 1027 32.62 -14.11 26.03
C LEU A 1027 33.88 -14.32 25.18
N ALA A 1028 34.68 -15.35 25.48
CA ALA A 1028 35.87 -15.68 24.68
C ALA A 1028 35.52 -16.14 23.25
N ILE A 1029 34.44 -16.91 23.07
CA ILE A 1029 33.95 -17.31 21.74
C ILE A 1029 33.49 -16.09 20.93
N VAL A 1030 32.69 -15.22 21.55
CA VAL A 1030 32.21 -13.97 20.92
C VAL A 1030 33.39 -13.07 20.57
N ALA A 1031 34.37 -12.92 21.46
CA ALA A 1031 35.58 -12.13 21.23
C ALA A 1031 36.42 -12.65 20.04
N ALA A 1032 36.58 -13.98 19.91
CA ALA A 1032 37.31 -14.57 18.79
C ALA A 1032 36.65 -14.28 17.44
N LEU A 1033 35.31 -14.30 17.38
CA LEU A 1033 34.56 -13.94 16.18
C LEU A 1033 34.62 -12.41 15.91
N GLU A 1034 34.58 -11.56 16.94
CA GLU A 1034 34.79 -10.12 16.76
C GLU A 1034 36.20 -9.79 16.25
N ASP A 1035 37.22 -10.52 16.70
CA ASP A 1035 38.58 -10.41 16.17
C ASP A 1035 38.66 -10.85 14.69
N GLU A 1036 37.91 -11.89 14.31
CA GLU A 1036 37.77 -12.33 12.91
C GLU A 1036 37.14 -11.22 12.06
N PHE A 1037 36.03 -10.62 12.52
CA PHE A 1037 35.41 -9.48 11.85
C PHE A 1037 36.38 -8.33 11.65
N ARG A 1038 37.15 -7.98 12.69
CA ARG A 1038 38.14 -6.90 12.63
C ARG A 1038 39.22 -7.15 11.58
N ARG A 1039 39.71 -8.39 11.48
CA ARG A 1039 40.74 -8.77 10.50
C ARG A 1039 40.21 -8.83 9.08
N ASP A 1040 39.08 -9.48 8.87
CA ASP A 1040 38.68 -9.96 7.54
C ASP A 1040 37.65 -9.06 6.85
N ILE A 1041 36.89 -8.29 7.63
CA ILE A 1041 35.81 -7.42 7.13
C ILE A 1041 36.13 -5.95 7.44
N ALA A 1042 36.29 -5.58 8.71
CA ALA A 1042 36.43 -4.18 9.13
C ALA A 1042 37.64 -3.48 8.49
N SER A 1043 38.76 -4.19 8.32
CA SER A 1043 39.98 -3.70 7.67
C SER A 1043 39.80 -3.27 6.21
N ARG A 1044 38.66 -3.60 5.60
CA ARG A 1044 38.32 -3.33 4.19
C ARG A 1044 37.14 -2.36 4.04
N LEU A 1045 36.67 -1.77 5.13
CA LEU A 1045 35.57 -0.79 5.13
C LEU A 1045 36.15 0.63 5.17
N GLU A 1046 35.68 1.50 4.27
CA GLU A 1046 36.02 2.93 4.26
C GLU A 1046 35.07 3.71 5.19
N THR A 1047 35.57 4.72 5.91
CA THR A 1047 34.75 5.56 6.80
C THR A 1047 34.90 7.06 6.53
N SER A 1048 33.81 7.80 6.80
CA SER A 1048 33.81 9.25 6.88
C SER A 1048 34.30 9.72 8.26
N GLU A 1049 34.88 10.94 8.36
CA GLU A 1049 35.47 11.49 9.59
C GLU A 1049 34.52 11.60 10.80
N SER A 1050 33.20 11.48 10.60
CA SER A 1050 32.18 11.58 11.67
C SER A 1050 31.56 10.24 12.11
N SER A 1051 32.09 9.09 11.68
CA SER A 1051 31.52 7.75 11.98
C SER A 1051 32.38 6.94 12.97
N LEU A 1052 31.71 6.06 13.75
CA LEU A 1052 32.38 5.06 14.60
C LEU A 1052 33.34 4.21 13.75
N PRO A 1053 34.59 3.96 14.19
CA PRO A 1053 35.55 3.16 13.42
C PRO A 1053 35.00 1.74 13.17
N PRO A 1054 35.16 1.16 11.97
CA PRO A 1054 34.56 -0.11 11.60
C PRO A 1054 34.92 -1.25 12.55
N GLU A 1055 36.14 -1.23 13.08
CA GLU A 1055 36.65 -2.21 14.03
C GLU A 1055 35.89 -2.23 15.37
N ASN A 1056 35.13 -1.18 15.68
CA ASN A 1056 34.33 -1.05 16.90
C ASN A 1056 32.83 -1.30 16.68
N LEU A 1057 32.41 -1.72 15.48
CA LEU A 1057 31.00 -2.01 15.18
C LEU A 1057 30.48 -3.22 15.97
N PHE A 1058 31.31 -4.24 16.16
CA PHE A 1058 31.01 -5.45 16.94
C PHE A 1058 32.07 -5.60 18.04
N ARG A 1059 31.76 -5.02 19.20
CA ARG A 1059 32.62 -5.04 20.40
C ARG A 1059 31.82 -5.47 21.63
N TRP A 1060 30.84 -6.35 21.45
CA TRP A 1060 29.93 -6.78 22.49
C TRP A 1060 30.62 -7.62 23.56
N SER A 1061 31.68 -8.37 23.20
CA SER A 1061 32.47 -9.11 24.20
C SER A 1061 33.09 -8.18 25.25
N ALA A 1062 33.65 -7.04 24.84
CA ALA A 1062 34.22 -6.06 25.77
C ALA A 1062 33.14 -5.21 26.44
N ASP A 1063 32.11 -4.78 25.70
CA ASP A 1063 31.02 -3.95 26.23
C ASP A 1063 30.19 -4.69 27.29
N LEU A 1064 30.09 -6.02 27.20
CA LEU A 1064 29.37 -6.88 28.15
C LEU A 1064 30.28 -7.54 29.19
N GLN A 1065 31.58 -7.28 29.16
CA GLN A 1065 32.51 -7.81 30.15
C GLN A 1065 32.16 -7.28 31.54
N GLY A 1066 31.99 -8.19 32.50
CA GLY A 1066 31.56 -7.81 33.86
C GLY A 1066 30.12 -7.29 33.96
N ALA A 1067 29.31 -7.33 32.89
CA ALA A 1067 27.90 -6.93 32.92
C ALA A 1067 27.12 -7.69 34.01
N ALA A 1068 27.44 -8.98 34.20
CA ALA A 1068 26.92 -9.82 35.27
C ALA A 1068 27.02 -9.17 36.66
N ASN A 1069 28.04 -8.35 36.95
CA ASN A 1069 28.22 -7.68 38.24
C ASN A 1069 27.35 -6.42 38.36
N HIS A 1070 27.15 -5.69 37.26
CA HIS A 1070 26.47 -4.39 37.24
C HIS A 1070 24.95 -4.49 37.01
N ILE A 1071 24.48 -5.59 36.43
CA ILE A 1071 23.04 -5.84 36.26
C ILE A 1071 22.41 -5.98 37.65
N ARG A 1072 21.38 -5.17 37.90
CA ARG A 1072 20.70 -5.10 39.21
C ARG A 1072 19.55 -6.11 39.33
N GLY A 1073 19.01 -6.55 38.20
CA GLY A 1073 17.84 -7.43 38.09
C GLY A 1073 17.38 -7.55 36.64
N ILE A 1074 16.34 -8.34 36.40
CA ILE A 1074 15.84 -8.65 35.05
C ILE A 1074 15.30 -7.41 34.32
N GLU A 1075 14.74 -6.44 35.03
CA GLU A 1075 14.22 -5.19 34.45
C GLU A 1075 15.35 -4.31 33.91
N HIS A 1076 16.44 -4.20 34.67
CA HIS A 1076 17.63 -3.46 34.24
C HIS A 1076 18.23 -4.11 32.99
N TRP A 1077 18.27 -5.45 32.95
CA TRP A 1077 18.72 -6.17 31.76
C TRP A 1077 17.80 -5.95 30.55
N GLN A 1078 16.48 -6.11 30.71
CA GLN A 1078 15.53 -5.92 29.62
C GLN A 1078 15.58 -4.50 29.04
N ALA A 1079 15.76 -3.48 29.89
CA ALA A 1079 15.96 -2.11 29.43
C ALA A 1079 17.26 -1.96 28.64
N LEU A 1080 18.37 -2.49 29.14
CA LEU A 1080 19.65 -2.47 28.45
C LEU A 1080 19.58 -3.19 27.08
N GLU A 1081 18.97 -4.37 27.07
CA GLU A 1081 18.80 -5.23 25.89
C GLU A 1081 17.94 -4.54 24.83
N SER A 1082 16.74 -4.07 25.19
CA SER A 1082 15.78 -3.48 24.26
C SER A 1082 16.11 -2.05 23.82
N GLN A 1083 16.76 -1.24 24.67
CA GLN A 1083 16.99 0.18 24.37
C GLN A 1083 18.41 0.46 23.85
N ARG A 1084 19.38 -0.42 24.12
CA ARG A 1084 20.78 -0.19 23.76
C ARG A 1084 21.38 -1.31 22.91
N ILE A 1085 21.19 -2.57 23.29
CA ILE A 1085 21.87 -3.69 22.63
C ILE A 1085 21.23 -4.01 21.28
N LEU A 1086 19.94 -4.39 21.28
CA LEU A 1086 19.23 -4.83 20.08
C LEU A 1086 19.10 -3.73 19.01
N PRO A 1087 18.74 -2.47 19.33
CA PRO A 1087 18.62 -1.42 18.32
C PRO A 1087 19.96 -1.15 17.61
N ARG A 1088 21.06 -1.05 18.38
CA ARG A 1088 22.41 -0.84 17.83
C ARG A 1088 22.83 -2.03 16.96
N LEU A 1089 22.62 -3.25 17.43
CA LEU A 1089 22.95 -4.47 16.68
C LEU A 1089 22.17 -4.54 15.36
N MET A 1090 20.85 -4.34 15.41
CA MET A 1090 19.98 -4.41 14.23
C MET A 1090 20.27 -3.29 13.23
N GLN A 1091 20.55 -2.08 13.71
CA GLN A 1091 20.94 -0.97 12.84
C GLN A 1091 22.24 -1.26 12.11
N VAL A 1092 23.29 -1.70 12.83
CA VAL A 1092 24.59 -2.01 12.22
C VAL A 1092 24.45 -3.16 11.22
N VAL A 1093 23.75 -4.24 11.58
CA VAL A 1093 23.51 -5.38 10.67
C VAL A 1093 22.76 -4.95 9.42
N ARG A 1094 21.70 -4.14 9.56
CA ARG A 1094 20.91 -3.64 8.43
C ARG A 1094 21.74 -2.77 7.47
N VAL A 1095 22.57 -1.88 8.01
CA VAL A 1095 23.43 -1.01 7.20
C VAL A 1095 24.46 -1.84 6.42
N LEU A 1096 25.09 -2.82 7.07
CA LEU A 1096 26.08 -3.69 6.42
C LEU A 1096 25.44 -4.64 5.40
N ASP A 1097 24.22 -5.13 5.67
CA ASP A 1097 23.45 -5.94 4.70
C ASP A 1097 23.09 -5.15 3.43
N GLN A 1098 22.84 -3.85 3.55
CA GLN A 1098 22.48 -3.00 2.42
C GLN A 1098 23.70 -2.41 1.69
N GLY A 1099 24.83 -2.26 2.40
CA GLY A 1099 26.00 -1.55 1.90
C GLY A 1099 27.14 -2.42 1.37
N LEU A 1100 27.21 -3.71 1.73
CA LEU A 1100 28.33 -4.59 1.38
C LEU A 1100 28.02 -5.54 0.22
N ASN A 1101 28.77 -5.38 -0.88
CA ASN A 1101 28.60 -6.15 -2.11
C ASN A 1101 29.86 -6.95 -2.46
N GLY A 1102 29.75 -7.94 -3.36
CA GLY A 1102 30.87 -8.76 -3.83
C GLY A 1102 31.50 -9.62 -2.73
N ARG A 1103 32.82 -9.87 -2.82
CA ARG A 1103 33.55 -10.78 -1.90
C ARG A 1103 33.49 -10.36 -0.43
N ILE A 1104 33.39 -9.06 -0.15
CA ILE A 1104 33.26 -8.55 1.23
C ILE A 1104 31.85 -8.84 1.76
N GLY A 1105 30.82 -8.70 0.92
CA GLY A 1105 29.44 -9.10 1.25
C GLY A 1105 29.31 -10.59 1.56
N GLU A 1106 29.97 -11.46 0.79
CA GLU A 1106 30.00 -12.91 1.05
C GLU A 1106 30.67 -13.24 2.39
N ALA A 1107 31.83 -12.63 2.67
CA ALA A 1107 32.54 -12.80 3.94
C ALA A 1107 31.70 -12.29 5.13
N TRP A 1108 30.99 -11.17 4.96
CA TRP A 1108 30.04 -10.64 5.93
C TRP A 1108 28.92 -11.62 6.25
N GLN A 1109 28.23 -12.17 5.25
CA GLN A 1109 27.13 -13.12 5.47
C GLN A 1109 27.60 -14.42 6.16
N ALA A 1110 28.75 -14.95 5.73
CA ALA A 1110 29.35 -16.15 6.33
C ALA A 1110 29.84 -15.96 7.77
N TRP A 1111 30.32 -14.76 8.11
CA TRP A 1111 30.69 -14.41 9.48
C TRP A 1111 29.45 -14.20 10.35
N ARG A 1112 28.47 -13.42 9.88
CA ARG A 1112 27.24 -13.07 10.60
C ARG A 1112 26.45 -14.31 11.02
N SER A 1113 26.31 -15.29 10.13
CA SER A 1113 25.58 -16.54 10.40
C SER A 1113 26.18 -17.36 11.54
N ARG A 1114 27.49 -17.20 11.81
CA ARG A 1114 28.17 -17.80 12.97
C ARG A 1114 28.12 -16.90 14.21
N TYR A 1115 28.22 -15.58 14.03
CA TYR A 1115 28.30 -14.63 15.14
C TYR A 1115 26.98 -14.45 15.90
N LEU A 1116 25.87 -14.24 15.20
CA LEU A 1116 24.59 -13.92 15.85
C LEU A 1116 24.09 -15.03 16.80
N PRO A 1117 24.17 -16.33 16.46
CA PRO A 1117 23.81 -17.40 17.39
C PRO A 1117 24.65 -17.40 18.67
N GLU A 1118 25.96 -17.14 18.57
CA GLU A 1118 26.85 -17.14 19.73
C GLU A 1118 26.65 -15.92 20.63
N LEU A 1119 26.35 -14.76 20.04
CA LEU A 1119 25.95 -13.57 20.80
C LEU A 1119 24.60 -13.79 21.49
N GLN A 1120 23.64 -14.44 20.83
CA GLN A 1120 22.33 -14.74 21.40
C GLN A 1120 22.43 -15.64 22.63
N LYS A 1121 23.30 -16.67 22.60
CA LYS A 1121 23.59 -17.50 23.78
C LYS A 1121 24.11 -16.67 24.96
N LEU A 1122 25.07 -15.78 24.71
CA LEU A 1122 25.64 -14.90 25.75
C LEU A 1122 24.57 -13.99 26.37
N LEU A 1123 23.76 -13.33 25.54
CA LEU A 1123 22.66 -12.47 26.01
C LEU A 1123 21.62 -13.27 26.81
N GLY A 1124 21.32 -14.51 26.39
CA GLY A 1124 20.42 -15.42 27.09
C GLY A 1124 20.89 -15.76 28.51
N GLU A 1125 22.19 -16.06 28.69
CA GLU A 1125 22.73 -16.38 30.02
C GLU A 1125 22.81 -15.14 30.93
N LEU A 1126 23.18 -13.97 30.39
CA LEU A 1126 23.15 -12.71 31.14
C LEU A 1126 21.73 -12.36 31.60
N ARG A 1127 20.72 -12.60 30.76
CA ARG A 1127 19.30 -12.49 31.11
C ARG A 1127 18.92 -13.43 32.25
N ARG A 1128 19.40 -14.68 32.23
CA ARG A 1128 19.17 -15.66 33.30
C ARG A 1128 19.78 -15.20 34.63
N GLN A 1129 21.02 -14.73 34.63
CA GLN A 1129 21.66 -14.20 35.84
C GLN A 1129 20.92 -12.97 36.40
N ALA A 1130 20.41 -12.11 35.52
CA ALA A 1130 19.55 -10.99 35.88
C ALA A 1130 18.26 -11.46 36.58
N ALA A 1131 17.64 -12.54 36.09
CA ALA A 1131 16.47 -13.15 36.70
C ALA A 1131 16.78 -13.70 38.11
N VAL A 1132 17.90 -14.41 38.28
CA VAL A 1132 18.34 -14.92 39.60
C VAL A 1132 18.51 -13.77 40.62
N LYS A 1133 19.12 -12.65 40.23
CA LYS A 1133 19.25 -11.48 41.11
C LYS A 1133 17.88 -10.91 41.51
N SER A 1134 16.95 -10.86 40.56
CA SER A 1134 15.58 -10.42 40.82
C SER A 1134 14.86 -11.37 41.79
N GLU A 1135 15.05 -12.68 41.67
CA GLU A 1135 14.52 -13.69 42.60
C GLU A 1135 15.08 -13.48 44.01
N GLN A 1136 16.39 -13.28 44.14
CA GLN A 1136 17.05 -13.03 45.44
C GLN A 1136 16.55 -11.74 46.10
N ALA A 1137 16.40 -10.66 45.34
CA ALA A 1137 15.85 -9.40 45.85
C ALA A 1137 14.40 -9.57 46.32
N THR A 1138 13.57 -10.27 45.53
CA THR A 1138 12.17 -10.57 45.88
C THR A 1138 12.08 -11.43 47.15
N ALA A 1139 12.92 -12.47 47.26
CA ALA A 1139 12.99 -13.32 48.44
C ALA A 1139 13.43 -12.54 49.69
N GLY A 1140 14.37 -11.60 49.56
CA GLY A 1140 14.78 -10.70 50.63
C GLY A 1140 13.65 -9.81 51.16
N ILE A 1141 12.76 -9.35 50.28
CA ILE A 1141 11.56 -8.59 50.68
C ILE A 1141 10.55 -9.49 51.39
N ALA A 1142 10.30 -10.69 50.86
CA ALA A 1142 9.41 -11.67 51.49
C ALA A 1142 9.89 -12.11 52.89
N ALA A 1143 11.21 -12.14 53.11
CA ALA A 1143 11.83 -12.50 54.38
C ALA A 1143 11.98 -11.32 55.36
N SER A 1144 11.82 -10.07 54.90
CA SER A 1144 11.97 -8.89 55.74
C SER A 1144 10.75 -8.77 56.68
N PRO A 1145 10.92 -8.78 58.03
CA PRO A 1145 9.81 -8.55 58.92
C PRO A 1145 9.28 -7.14 58.65
N ALA A 1146 8.05 -7.06 58.14
CA ALA A 1146 7.39 -5.81 57.80
C ALA A 1146 7.65 -4.75 58.88
N ARG A 1147 8.49 -3.76 58.56
CA ARG A 1147 8.82 -2.64 59.47
C ARG A 1147 7.63 -1.74 59.76
N HIS A 1148 6.42 -2.09 59.30
CA HIS A 1148 5.16 -1.40 59.62
C HIS A 1148 4.13 -2.32 60.31
N SER A 1149 4.57 -3.47 60.86
CA SER A 1149 3.74 -4.38 61.67
C SER A 1149 3.31 -3.82 63.04
N GLY A 1150 3.51 -2.52 63.30
CA GLY A 1150 3.03 -1.85 64.52
C GLY A 1150 1.50 -1.66 64.58
N SER A 1151 0.76 -1.68 63.47
CA SER A 1151 -0.69 -1.41 63.48
C SER A 1151 -1.59 -2.61 63.13
N TRP A 1152 -1.09 -3.62 62.41
CA TRP A 1152 -1.94 -4.74 61.95
C TRP A 1152 -2.27 -5.79 63.02
N ARG A 1153 -1.47 -5.90 64.09
CA ARG A 1153 -1.74 -6.85 65.20
C ARG A 1153 -2.58 -6.28 66.34
N ALA A 1154 -2.88 -4.98 66.37
CA ALA A 1154 -3.62 -4.35 67.46
C ALA A 1154 -5.14 -4.21 67.25
N ARG A 1155 -5.70 -4.70 66.14
CA ARG A 1155 -7.16 -4.66 65.87
C ARG A 1155 -7.82 -6.03 65.75
N ARG A 1156 -7.25 -7.04 66.43
CA ARG A 1156 -7.86 -8.36 66.61
C ARG A 1156 -7.84 -8.79 68.09
N ALA A 1157 -8.13 -7.84 68.97
CA ALA A 1157 -8.55 -8.06 70.35
C ALA A 1157 -9.84 -7.27 70.59
#